data_AF-A0A2J8VXR7-F1
#
_entry.id   AF-A0A2J8VXR7-F1
#
_cell.length_a   1.000
_cell.length_b   1.000
_cell.length_c   1.000
_cell.angle_alpha   90.00
_cell.angle_beta   90.00
_cell.angle_gamma   90.00
#
_symmetry.space_group_name_H-M   'P 1'
#
loop_
_entity.id
_entity.type
_entity.pdbx_description
1 polymer ?
#
loop_
_entity_poly.entity_id
_entity_poly.type
_entity_poly.pdbx_seq_one_letter_code
_entity_poly.pdbx_strand_id
1 'polypeptide(L)'
;MQECPSGFIRNGSQSMYCIPCEGPCPKVCEEEKKTKTIDSVTSAQMLQGCTIFKGNLLINIRRGNNIASELENFMGLIEVVTGYVKIRHSHALVSLSFLKNLRLILGEEQLEGNYSFYVLDNQNLQQLWDWDHRNLTIKAGKMYFAFNPKLCVSEIYRMEEVTGTKGRQSKGDINTRNNGERASCESDVLHFTSTTTSKNRIIITWHRYRPPDYRDLISFTVYYKEAPFKNVTEYDGQDACGSNSWNMVDVDLPPNKDVEPGILLHGLKPWTQYAVYVKAVTLTMVENDHIRGAKSEILYIRTNASVPSIPLDVLSASNSSSQLIVKWNPPSLPNGNLSYYIVRWQRQPQDGYLYRHNYCSKDKIPIRKYADGTIDIEEVTENPKTEVCGGEKGPCCACPKTEAEKQAEKEEAEYRKVFENFLHNSIFVPRPERKRRDVMQVANTTMSSRSRNTTAADTYNITDPEELETEYPFFESRVDNKERTVISNLRPFTLYRIDIHSCNHEAEKLGCSASNFVFARTMPAEGADDIPGPVTWEPRPENSIFLKWPEPENPNGLILMYEIKYGSQVEDQRECVSRQEYRKYGGAKLNRLNPGNYTARIQATSLSGNGSWTDPVFFYVQAKRYENFIHLIIALPVAVLLIVGGLVIMLYVFHRKRNNSRLGNGVLYASVNPEYFSAAD
;
A
#
# COMPACT_ATOMS: atom_id res chain seq x y z
N MET A 1 -44.14 13.23 -13.11
CA MET A 1 -43.03 13.55 -12.18
C MET A 1 -43.28 14.96 -11.64
N GLN A 2 -42.91 15.27 -10.40
CA GLN A 2 -43.17 16.60 -9.82
C GLN A 2 -42.24 17.66 -10.43
N GLU A 3 -40.98 17.31 -10.67
CA GLU A 3 -40.00 18.11 -11.41
C GLU A 3 -39.60 17.42 -12.72
N CYS A 4 -38.90 18.16 -13.59
CA CYS A 4 -38.33 17.59 -14.81
C CYS A 4 -37.13 16.68 -14.47
N PRO A 5 -36.86 15.63 -15.26
CA PRO A 5 -35.67 14.80 -15.08
C PRO A 5 -34.40 15.59 -15.40
N SER A 6 -33.25 15.14 -14.89
CA SER A 6 -31.94 15.75 -15.15
C SER A 6 -31.69 15.93 -16.65
N GLY A 7 -31.25 17.13 -17.05
CA GLY A 7 -31.05 17.50 -18.46
C GLY A 7 -32.30 18.10 -19.14
N PHE A 8 -33.41 18.28 -18.42
CA PHE A 8 -34.61 18.93 -18.94
C PHE A 8 -35.13 20.07 -18.04
N ILE A 9 -35.76 21.07 -18.64
CA ILE A 9 -36.40 22.23 -17.99
C ILE A 9 -37.85 22.40 -18.45
N ARG A 10 -38.73 23.00 -17.63
CA ARG A 10 -40.13 23.24 -18.02
C ARG A 10 -40.21 24.27 -19.15
N ASN A 11 -41.04 24.02 -20.15
CA ASN A 11 -41.31 24.96 -21.23
C ASN A 11 -42.12 26.17 -20.70
N GLY A 12 -41.62 27.39 -20.90
CA GLY A 12 -42.21 28.62 -20.34
C GLY A 12 -43.63 28.95 -20.83
N SER A 13 -44.02 28.48 -22.03
CA SER A 13 -45.38 28.65 -22.57
C SER A 13 -46.26 27.41 -22.40
N GLN A 14 -45.69 26.27 -22.00
CA GLN A 14 -46.39 24.99 -21.87
C GLN A 14 -45.84 24.23 -20.65
N SER A 15 -46.06 24.77 -19.45
CA SER A 15 -45.44 24.36 -18.18
C SER A 15 -45.61 22.89 -17.78
N MET A 16 -46.50 22.15 -18.46
CA MET A 16 -46.72 20.71 -18.28
C MET A 16 -45.70 19.83 -19.02
N TYR A 17 -44.92 20.39 -19.94
CA TYR A 17 -43.91 19.69 -20.73
C TYR A 17 -42.50 20.14 -20.37
N CYS A 18 -41.58 19.18 -20.36
CA CYS A 18 -40.16 19.40 -20.15
C CYS A 18 -39.43 19.37 -21.50
N ILE A 19 -38.63 20.39 -21.80
CA ILE A 19 -37.77 20.48 -22.99
C ILE A 19 -36.31 20.15 -22.60
N PRO A 20 -35.53 19.48 -23.47
CA PRO A 20 -34.13 19.22 -23.21
C PRO A 20 -33.31 20.52 -23.22
N CYS A 21 -32.31 20.60 -22.35
CA CYS A 21 -31.37 21.71 -22.29
C CYS A 21 -30.13 21.41 -23.14
N GLU A 22 -29.68 22.36 -23.98
CA GLU A 22 -28.37 22.27 -24.63
C GLU A 22 -27.27 22.69 -23.64
N GLY A 23 -26.91 21.76 -22.73
CA GLY A 23 -25.92 21.99 -21.67
C GLY A 23 -26.52 21.83 -20.26
N PRO A 24 -25.85 22.34 -19.21
CA PRO A 24 -26.39 22.30 -17.86
C PRO A 24 -27.68 23.13 -17.78
N CYS A 25 -28.79 22.52 -17.39
CA CYS A 25 -30.07 23.23 -17.28
C CYS A 25 -29.99 24.37 -16.26
N PRO A 26 -30.45 25.59 -16.61
CA PRO A 26 -30.40 26.70 -15.68
C PRO A 26 -31.35 26.48 -14.51
N LYS A 27 -30.80 26.40 -13.30
CA LYS A 27 -31.59 26.31 -12.07
C LYS A 27 -32.09 27.70 -11.71
N VAL A 28 -33.40 27.90 -11.76
CA VAL A 28 -34.04 29.13 -11.29
C VAL A 28 -34.23 29.03 -9.78
N CYS A 29 -33.68 29.98 -9.05
CA CYS A 29 -33.82 30.09 -7.60
C CYS A 29 -34.67 31.31 -7.26
N GLU A 30 -35.72 31.08 -6.49
CA GLU A 30 -36.75 32.03 -6.10
C GLU A 30 -36.97 31.84 -4.59
N GLU A 31 -36.79 32.91 -3.82
CA GLU A 31 -36.87 32.88 -2.36
C GLU A 31 -38.03 33.79 -1.90
N GLU A 32 -38.75 33.39 -0.85
CA GLU A 32 -39.90 34.17 -0.33
C GLU A 32 -39.52 35.61 0.06
N LYS A 33 -38.24 35.82 0.42
CA LYS A 33 -37.66 37.13 0.70
C LYS A 33 -37.13 37.73 -0.60
N LYS A 34 -37.76 38.83 -1.05
CA LYS A 34 -37.33 39.62 -2.22
C LYS A 34 -35.84 40.01 -2.23
N THR A 35 -35.22 40.15 -1.06
CA THR A 35 -33.80 40.51 -0.92
C THR A 35 -33.08 39.46 -0.09
N LYS A 36 -32.12 38.78 -0.71
CA LYS A 36 -31.25 37.79 -0.07
C LYS A 36 -30.03 38.49 0.52
N THR A 37 -29.95 38.51 1.85
CA THR A 37 -28.77 38.99 2.57
C THR A 37 -27.75 37.86 2.68
N ILE A 38 -26.53 38.13 2.24
CA ILE A 38 -25.36 37.25 2.31
C ILE A 38 -24.36 37.91 3.26
N ASP A 39 -24.34 37.43 4.49
CA ASP A 39 -23.51 37.90 5.61
C ASP A 39 -22.48 36.85 6.05
N SER A 40 -22.61 35.62 5.57
CA SER A 40 -21.88 34.43 5.99
C SER A 40 -21.88 33.38 4.87
N VAL A 41 -20.95 32.42 4.94
CA VAL A 41 -20.88 31.32 3.96
C VAL A 41 -22.12 30.41 4.01
N THR A 42 -22.76 30.27 5.16
CA THR A 42 -24.01 29.49 5.33
C THR A 42 -25.23 30.17 4.70
N SER A 43 -25.31 31.51 4.72
CA SER A 43 -26.37 32.22 3.98
C SER A 43 -26.14 32.21 2.46
N ALA A 44 -24.89 32.11 2.00
CA ALA A 44 -24.54 31.89 0.60
C ALA A 44 -24.85 30.47 0.11
N GLN A 45 -24.69 29.43 0.94
CA GLN A 45 -24.94 28.02 0.59
C GLN A 45 -26.35 27.77 0.00
N MET A 46 -27.35 28.55 0.42
CA MET A 46 -28.72 28.47 -0.12
C MET A 46 -28.82 28.81 -1.62
N LEU A 47 -27.80 29.48 -2.19
CA LEU A 47 -27.71 29.81 -3.60
C LEU A 47 -26.92 28.78 -4.41
N GLN A 48 -26.50 27.66 -3.81
CA GLN A 48 -25.69 26.65 -4.47
C GLN A 48 -26.39 26.04 -5.69
N GLY A 49 -25.67 26.08 -6.81
CA GLY A 49 -26.14 25.57 -8.11
C GLY A 49 -27.17 26.46 -8.81
N CYS A 50 -27.47 27.66 -8.29
CA CYS A 50 -28.40 28.59 -8.94
C CYS A 50 -27.76 29.24 -10.17
N THR A 51 -28.51 29.31 -11.27
CA THR A 51 -28.08 29.97 -12.52
C THR A 51 -28.83 31.29 -12.73
N ILE A 52 -30.12 31.32 -12.40
CA ILE A 52 -30.96 32.52 -12.48
C ILE A 52 -31.49 32.79 -11.07
N PHE A 53 -31.16 33.94 -10.51
CA PHE A 53 -31.65 34.38 -9.21
C PHE A 53 -32.74 35.44 -9.35
N LYS A 54 -33.96 35.09 -8.93
CA LYS A 54 -35.10 36.01 -8.88
C LYS A 54 -35.12 36.75 -7.55
N GLY A 55 -34.77 38.03 -7.58
CA GLY A 55 -34.70 38.90 -6.40
C GLY A 55 -33.46 39.79 -6.38
N ASN A 56 -33.22 40.42 -5.24
CA ASN A 56 -32.10 41.32 -4.99
C ASN A 56 -31.00 40.64 -4.16
N LEU A 57 -29.73 40.90 -4.48
CA LEU A 57 -28.58 40.41 -3.70
C LEU A 57 -28.05 41.51 -2.79
N LEU A 58 -27.91 41.24 -1.49
CA LEU A 58 -27.29 42.12 -0.51
C LEU A 58 -26.10 41.43 0.16
N ILE A 59 -24.88 41.79 -0.25
CA ILE A 59 -23.63 41.21 0.26
C ILE A 59 -23.07 42.13 1.36
N ASN A 60 -22.83 41.57 2.55
CA ASN A 60 -22.46 42.28 3.79
C ASN A 60 -21.53 41.42 4.67
N ILE A 61 -20.38 41.01 4.13
CA ILE A 61 -19.48 40.03 4.75
C ILE A 61 -18.31 40.74 5.45
N ARG A 62 -18.46 40.95 6.76
CA ARG A 62 -17.49 41.70 7.57
C ARG A 62 -16.24 40.92 7.94
N ARG A 63 -16.35 39.60 8.11
CA ARG A 63 -15.29 38.70 8.61
C ARG A 63 -15.49 37.28 8.09
N GLY A 64 -14.40 36.53 7.99
CA GLY A 64 -14.34 35.11 7.65
C GLY A 64 -12.99 34.78 7.00
N ASN A 65 -12.73 33.49 6.79
CA ASN A 65 -11.53 32.99 6.11
C ASN A 65 -11.97 32.06 4.96
N ASN A 66 -11.22 32.07 3.86
CA ASN A 66 -11.52 31.38 2.59
C ASN A 66 -12.89 31.72 1.99
N ILE A 67 -13.36 32.95 2.23
CA ILE A 67 -14.69 33.38 1.79
C ILE A 67 -14.76 33.41 0.25
N ALA A 68 -13.73 33.92 -0.41
CA ALA A 68 -13.73 34.03 -1.88
C ALA A 68 -13.98 32.67 -2.58
N SER A 69 -13.33 31.59 -2.13
CA SER A 69 -13.50 30.25 -2.70
C SER A 69 -14.84 29.59 -2.35
N GLU A 70 -15.34 29.78 -1.12
CA GLU A 70 -16.64 29.25 -0.71
C GLU A 70 -17.79 29.96 -1.44
N LEU A 71 -17.72 31.29 -1.57
CA LEU A 71 -18.69 32.05 -2.36
C LEU A 71 -18.64 31.69 -3.85
N GLU A 72 -17.46 31.38 -4.39
CA GLU A 72 -17.36 30.92 -5.78
C GLU A 72 -18.05 29.56 -5.97
N ASN A 73 -17.85 28.62 -5.04
CA ASN A 73 -18.50 27.31 -5.05
C ASN A 73 -20.04 27.41 -5.01
N PHE A 74 -20.58 28.36 -4.24
CA PHE A 74 -22.04 28.55 -4.15
C PHE A 74 -22.62 29.44 -5.26
N MET A 75 -21.99 30.58 -5.56
CA MET A 75 -22.54 31.65 -6.40
C MET A 75 -21.86 31.81 -7.76
N GLY A 76 -20.76 31.11 -8.03
CA GLY A 76 -20.01 31.24 -9.30
C GLY A 76 -20.79 30.79 -10.54
N LEU A 77 -21.86 30.02 -10.35
CA LEU A 77 -22.78 29.57 -11.40
C LEU A 77 -23.91 30.56 -11.71
N ILE A 78 -24.11 31.62 -10.92
CA ILE A 78 -25.18 32.60 -11.14
C ILE A 78 -24.84 33.45 -12.37
N GLU A 79 -25.69 33.40 -13.39
CA GLU A 79 -25.54 34.15 -14.65
C GLU A 79 -26.43 35.39 -14.72
N VAL A 80 -27.61 35.34 -14.09
CA VAL A 80 -28.65 36.38 -14.17
C VAL A 80 -29.20 36.72 -12.79
N VAL A 81 -29.27 38.03 -12.48
CA VAL A 81 -29.96 38.59 -11.32
C VAL A 81 -31.07 39.51 -11.79
N THR A 82 -32.31 39.30 -11.33
CA THR A 82 -33.45 40.10 -11.82
C THR A 82 -33.58 41.47 -11.14
N GLY A 83 -33.24 41.56 -9.85
CA GLY A 83 -33.32 42.79 -9.07
C GLY A 83 -32.05 43.65 -9.13
N TYR A 84 -31.67 44.22 -7.99
CA TYR A 84 -30.41 44.96 -7.80
C TYR A 84 -29.35 44.13 -7.05
N VAL A 85 -28.09 44.54 -7.18
CA VAL A 85 -26.95 44.01 -6.41
C VAL A 85 -26.38 45.12 -5.52
N LYS A 86 -26.30 44.86 -4.21
CA LYS A 86 -25.81 45.80 -3.19
C LYS A 86 -24.69 45.16 -2.38
N ILE A 87 -23.53 45.81 -2.31
CA ILE A 87 -22.35 45.33 -1.59
C ILE A 87 -21.95 46.40 -0.57
N ARG A 88 -22.13 46.10 0.73
CA ARG A 88 -21.92 47.09 1.80
C ARG A 88 -21.19 46.50 3.00
N HIS A 89 -20.22 47.22 3.58
CA HIS A 89 -19.44 46.76 4.76
C HIS A 89 -18.76 45.40 4.56
N SER A 90 -18.48 44.99 3.32
CA SER A 90 -17.93 43.68 3.01
C SER A 90 -16.40 43.69 3.10
N HIS A 91 -15.90 44.03 4.29
CA HIS A 91 -14.47 44.27 4.55
C HIS A 91 -13.57 43.04 4.34
N ALA A 92 -14.14 41.83 4.26
CA ALA A 92 -13.38 40.62 3.95
C ALA A 92 -13.06 40.46 2.45
N LEU A 93 -13.88 41.04 1.57
CA LEU A 93 -13.77 40.89 0.12
C LEU A 93 -12.69 41.81 -0.46
N VAL A 94 -11.75 41.22 -1.20
CA VAL A 94 -10.72 41.93 -1.98
C VAL A 94 -11.11 42.07 -3.45
N SER A 95 -11.91 41.14 -3.97
CA SER A 95 -12.44 41.14 -5.34
C SER A 95 -13.87 40.57 -5.39
N LEU A 96 -14.63 40.87 -6.46
CA LEU A 96 -15.95 40.28 -6.74
C LEU A 96 -15.87 39.10 -7.73
N SER A 97 -14.65 38.66 -8.09
CA SER A 97 -14.36 37.59 -9.04
C SER A 97 -15.05 36.25 -8.74
N PHE A 98 -15.53 36.02 -7.51
CA PHE A 98 -16.29 34.83 -7.11
C PHE A 98 -17.65 34.69 -7.82
N LEU A 99 -18.25 35.78 -8.31
CA LEU A 99 -19.50 35.77 -9.08
C LEU A 99 -19.27 35.34 -10.56
N LYS A 100 -18.38 34.38 -10.80
CA LYS A 100 -17.70 34.13 -12.09
C LYS A 100 -18.61 34.25 -13.32
N ASN A 101 -19.78 33.61 -13.35
CA ASN A 101 -20.59 33.54 -14.56
C ASN A 101 -21.63 34.67 -14.71
N LEU A 102 -21.72 35.65 -13.80
CA LEU A 102 -22.71 36.71 -13.87
C LEU A 102 -22.51 37.60 -15.11
N ARG A 103 -23.54 37.66 -15.95
CA ARG A 103 -23.53 38.42 -17.21
C ARG A 103 -24.64 39.45 -17.30
N LEU A 104 -25.75 39.27 -16.57
CA LEU A 104 -26.94 40.12 -16.70
C LEU A 104 -27.49 40.53 -15.33
N ILE A 105 -27.68 41.83 -15.16
CA ILE A 105 -28.47 42.42 -14.08
C ILE A 105 -29.65 43.17 -14.71
N LEU A 106 -30.87 42.76 -14.42
CA LEU A 106 -32.06 43.31 -15.11
C LEU A 106 -32.53 44.64 -14.49
N GLY A 107 -32.46 44.79 -13.16
CA GLY A 107 -32.92 45.99 -12.46
C GLY A 107 -34.44 46.16 -12.45
N GLU A 108 -35.18 45.06 -12.30
CA GLU A 108 -36.65 45.07 -12.15
C GLU A 108 -37.10 45.80 -10.88
N GLU A 109 -36.39 45.56 -9.78
CA GLU A 109 -36.46 46.33 -8.54
C GLU A 109 -35.13 47.09 -8.38
N GLN A 110 -35.21 48.34 -7.92
CA GLN A 110 -34.06 49.25 -7.81
C GLN A 110 -34.08 49.95 -6.45
N LEU A 111 -32.90 50.31 -5.94
CA LEU A 111 -32.76 51.09 -4.72
C LEU A 111 -33.19 52.55 -4.95
N GLU A 112 -33.54 53.23 -3.86
CA GLU A 112 -33.85 54.66 -3.83
C GLU A 112 -32.80 55.49 -4.60
N GLY A 113 -33.26 56.31 -5.55
CA GLY A 113 -32.40 56.98 -6.53
C GLY A 113 -32.11 56.16 -7.80
N ASN A 114 -32.88 55.09 -8.06
CA ASN A 114 -32.83 54.24 -9.25
C ASN A 114 -31.49 53.50 -9.43
N TYR A 115 -30.91 52.95 -8.35
CA TYR A 115 -29.66 52.17 -8.44
C TYR A 115 -29.92 50.68 -8.59
N SER A 116 -29.28 50.06 -9.59
CA SER A 116 -29.25 48.61 -9.80
C SER A 116 -27.94 47.98 -9.31
N PHE A 117 -26.85 48.75 -9.22
CA PHE A 117 -25.58 48.32 -8.63
C PHE A 117 -25.12 49.34 -7.58
N TYR A 118 -24.87 48.90 -6.34
CA TYR A 118 -24.62 49.82 -5.22
C TYR A 118 -23.49 49.31 -4.30
N VAL A 119 -22.38 50.03 -4.24
CA VAL A 119 -21.15 49.62 -3.53
C VAL A 119 -20.73 50.69 -2.52
N LEU A 120 -20.78 50.35 -1.22
CA LEU A 120 -20.59 51.31 -0.12
C LEU A 120 -19.72 50.75 1.03
N ASP A 121 -18.67 51.47 1.42
CA ASP A 121 -17.81 51.15 2.57
C ASP A 121 -17.21 49.73 2.53
N ASN A 122 -16.44 49.43 1.47
CA ASN A 122 -15.72 48.17 1.32
C ASN A 122 -14.21 48.41 1.41
N GLN A 123 -13.73 48.63 2.64
CA GLN A 123 -12.36 48.99 3.02
C GLN A 123 -11.21 48.22 2.33
N ASN A 124 -11.41 46.96 1.92
CA ASN A 124 -10.36 46.12 1.31
C ASN A 124 -10.59 45.75 -0.15
N LEU A 125 -11.70 46.17 -0.76
CA LEU A 125 -12.02 45.90 -2.16
C LEU A 125 -11.00 46.61 -3.06
N GLN A 126 -10.26 45.85 -3.86
CA GLN A 126 -9.19 46.35 -4.74
C GLN A 126 -9.56 46.26 -6.22
N GLN A 127 -10.23 45.17 -6.62
CA GLN A 127 -10.71 44.95 -7.99
C GLN A 127 -12.20 44.61 -7.98
N LEU A 128 -12.91 44.85 -9.09
CA LEU A 128 -14.27 44.35 -9.26
C LEU A 128 -14.24 42.98 -9.96
N TRP A 129 -13.82 42.95 -11.23
CA TRP A 129 -13.86 41.77 -12.09
C TRP A 129 -12.60 41.70 -12.96
N ASP A 130 -12.27 40.49 -13.43
CA ASP A 130 -11.31 40.35 -14.53
C ASP A 130 -11.97 40.69 -15.87
N TRP A 131 -11.94 41.96 -16.23
CA TRP A 131 -12.59 42.51 -17.44
C TRP A 131 -11.99 42.00 -18.76
N ASP A 132 -10.80 41.40 -18.77
CA ASP A 132 -10.21 40.84 -20.00
C ASP A 132 -10.95 39.56 -20.45
N HIS A 133 -11.65 38.90 -19.51
CA HIS A 133 -12.36 37.64 -19.73
C HIS A 133 -13.86 37.71 -19.39
N ARG A 134 -14.41 38.89 -19.05
CA ARG A 134 -15.78 39.04 -18.54
C ARG A 134 -16.55 40.20 -19.19
N ASN A 135 -17.75 39.88 -19.66
CA ASN A 135 -18.78 40.84 -20.03
C ASN A 135 -19.92 40.80 -19.01
N LEU A 136 -20.37 41.97 -18.57
CA LEU A 136 -21.51 42.18 -17.68
C LEU A 136 -22.37 43.28 -18.28
N THR A 137 -23.69 43.13 -18.31
CA THR A 137 -24.62 44.15 -18.82
C THR A 137 -25.69 44.48 -17.79
N ILE A 138 -25.87 45.78 -17.51
CA ILE A 138 -26.91 46.30 -16.60
C ILE A 138 -28.02 46.89 -17.46
N LYS A 139 -29.18 46.22 -17.49
CA LYS A 139 -30.28 46.59 -18.39
C LYS A 139 -30.90 47.94 -17.97
N ALA A 140 -31.35 48.05 -16.72
CA ALA A 140 -31.95 49.27 -16.16
C ALA A 140 -31.30 49.68 -14.82
N GLY A 141 -31.38 50.98 -14.50
CA GLY A 141 -30.82 51.57 -13.29
C GLY A 141 -29.42 52.17 -13.45
N LYS A 142 -28.97 52.85 -12.39
CA LYS A 142 -27.68 53.51 -12.22
C LYS A 142 -26.73 52.68 -11.34
N MET A 143 -25.47 53.11 -11.27
CA MET A 143 -24.46 52.59 -10.34
C MET A 143 -24.10 53.63 -9.28
N TYR A 144 -23.75 53.20 -8.06
CA TYR A 144 -23.30 54.06 -6.97
C TYR A 144 -22.04 53.49 -6.29
N PHE A 145 -21.02 54.32 -6.10
CA PHE A 145 -19.76 53.96 -5.46
C PHE A 145 -19.30 55.04 -4.47
N ALA A 146 -19.17 54.68 -3.19
CA ALA A 146 -18.60 55.56 -2.17
C ALA A 146 -17.85 54.79 -1.06
N PHE A 147 -16.82 55.41 -0.51
CA PHE A 147 -16.01 54.87 0.61
C PHE A 147 -15.35 53.52 0.30
N ASN A 148 -14.82 53.35 -0.91
CA ASN A 148 -14.04 52.16 -1.29
C ASN A 148 -12.57 52.57 -1.49
N PRO A 149 -11.81 52.81 -0.41
CA PRO A 149 -10.51 53.51 -0.48
C PRO A 149 -9.44 52.74 -1.25
N LYS A 150 -9.51 51.40 -1.33
CA LYS A 150 -8.56 50.58 -2.10
C LYS A 150 -9.01 50.26 -3.52
N LEU A 151 -10.23 50.64 -3.92
CA LEU A 151 -10.76 50.36 -5.26
C LEU A 151 -10.40 51.52 -6.19
N CYS A 152 -9.63 51.23 -7.23
CA CYS A 152 -9.23 52.23 -8.22
C CYS A 152 -10.42 52.83 -8.98
N VAL A 153 -10.42 54.16 -9.15
CA VAL A 153 -11.50 54.83 -9.89
C VAL A 153 -11.50 54.47 -11.39
N SER A 154 -10.32 54.16 -11.96
CA SER A 154 -10.17 53.65 -13.33
C SER A 154 -10.91 52.32 -13.55
N GLU A 155 -10.93 51.45 -12.56
CA GLU A 155 -11.68 50.18 -12.59
C GLU A 155 -13.21 50.41 -12.64
N ILE A 156 -13.68 51.46 -11.96
CA ILE A 156 -15.10 51.87 -11.97
C ILE A 156 -15.46 52.49 -13.34
N TYR A 157 -14.56 53.28 -13.94
CA TYR A 157 -14.77 53.80 -15.31
C TYR A 157 -14.74 52.68 -16.37
N ARG A 158 -13.87 51.67 -16.20
CA ARG A 158 -13.88 50.46 -17.04
C ARG A 158 -15.20 49.69 -16.92
N MET A 159 -15.78 49.64 -15.72
CA MET A 159 -17.09 49.01 -15.49
C MET A 159 -18.25 49.74 -16.21
N GLU A 160 -18.33 51.06 -16.22
CA GLU A 160 -19.43 51.77 -16.92
C GLU A 160 -19.40 51.58 -18.45
N GLU A 161 -18.21 51.36 -19.01
CA GLU A 161 -17.98 51.05 -20.42
C GLU A 161 -18.48 49.64 -20.76
N VAL A 162 -18.00 48.61 -20.04
CA VAL A 162 -18.41 47.21 -20.27
C VAL A 162 -19.92 47.03 -20.01
N THR A 163 -20.46 47.67 -18.97
CA THR A 163 -21.89 47.54 -18.61
C THR A 163 -22.86 48.31 -19.51
N GLY A 164 -22.36 49.15 -20.41
CA GLY A 164 -23.20 50.02 -21.25
C GLY A 164 -23.98 51.07 -20.44
N THR A 165 -23.47 51.44 -19.26
CA THR A 165 -24.12 52.41 -18.36
C THR A 165 -23.46 53.78 -18.33
N LYS A 166 -22.38 53.99 -19.09
CA LYS A 166 -21.66 55.26 -19.21
C LYS A 166 -22.61 56.44 -19.44
N GLY A 167 -22.52 57.45 -18.56
CA GLY A 167 -23.36 58.65 -18.63
C GLY A 167 -24.78 58.54 -18.07
N ARG A 168 -25.16 57.41 -17.43
CA ARG A 168 -26.43 57.28 -16.69
C ARG A 168 -26.35 57.85 -15.26
N GLN A 169 -25.14 58.04 -14.75
CA GLN A 169 -24.81 58.40 -13.37
C GLN A 169 -24.81 59.93 -13.16
N SER A 170 -25.18 60.37 -11.95
CA SER A 170 -24.98 61.76 -11.52
C SER A 170 -23.53 62.00 -11.07
N LYS A 171 -23.09 63.27 -11.06
CA LYS A 171 -21.74 63.68 -10.62
C LYS A 171 -21.41 63.30 -9.17
N GLY A 172 -22.42 63.01 -8.35
CA GLY A 172 -22.25 62.56 -6.96
C GLY A 172 -22.33 61.04 -6.76
N ASP A 173 -22.66 60.27 -7.81
CA ASP A 173 -22.89 58.82 -7.69
C ASP A 173 -21.56 58.03 -7.73
N ILE A 174 -20.52 58.60 -8.35
CA ILE A 174 -19.14 58.11 -8.35
C ILE A 174 -18.27 59.25 -7.81
N ASN A 175 -17.97 59.22 -6.51
CA ASN A 175 -17.17 60.25 -5.86
C ASN A 175 -15.67 59.90 -5.95
N THR A 176 -14.84 60.78 -6.52
CA THR A 176 -13.39 60.58 -6.62
C THR A 176 -12.65 60.80 -5.29
N ARG A 177 -13.27 61.46 -4.29
CA ARG A 177 -12.60 61.82 -3.03
C ARG A 177 -12.49 60.68 -2.02
N ASN A 178 -13.34 59.65 -2.12
CA ASN A 178 -13.42 58.56 -1.15
C ASN A 178 -13.46 57.16 -1.79
N ASN A 179 -13.19 57.08 -3.10
CA ASN A 179 -12.87 55.84 -3.79
C ASN A 179 -11.44 55.97 -4.33
N GLY A 180 -10.60 54.97 -4.12
CA GLY A 180 -9.20 54.99 -4.59
C GLY A 180 -8.21 55.82 -3.76
N GLU A 181 -8.65 56.49 -2.69
CA GLU A 181 -7.83 57.30 -1.76
C GLU A 181 -6.55 56.61 -1.26
N ARG A 182 -6.57 55.28 -1.15
CA ARG A 182 -5.46 54.43 -0.68
C ARG A 182 -5.07 53.35 -1.70
N ALA A 183 -5.32 53.61 -2.99
CA ALA A 183 -5.12 52.64 -4.06
C ALA A 183 -3.97 53.05 -4.99
N SER A 184 -3.05 52.12 -5.26
CA SER A 184 -1.96 52.33 -6.22
C SER A 184 -2.41 51.95 -7.63
N CYS A 185 -3.09 52.87 -8.31
CA CYS A 185 -3.75 52.62 -9.59
C CYS A 185 -2.82 52.71 -10.81
N GLU A 186 -1.77 53.53 -10.72
CA GLU A 186 -0.63 53.45 -11.63
C GLU A 186 0.47 52.63 -10.94
N SER A 187 0.89 51.53 -11.56
CA SER A 187 1.96 50.68 -11.06
C SER A 187 3.03 50.46 -12.12
N ASP A 188 4.28 50.78 -11.80
CA ASP A 188 5.42 50.49 -12.68
C ASP A 188 5.71 48.98 -12.71
N VAL A 189 6.23 48.48 -13.84
CA VAL A 189 6.50 47.04 -14.02
C VAL A 189 7.88 46.67 -13.45
N LEU A 190 7.92 45.70 -12.54
CA LEU A 190 9.16 45.10 -12.04
C LEU A 190 9.61 43.97 -12.97
N HIS A 191 10.88 44.00 -13.39
CA HIS A 191 11.48 42.98 -14.25
C HIS A 191 12.39 42.04 -13.45
N PHE A 192 12.26 40.74 -13.67
CA PHE A 192 13.16 39.72 -13.11
C PHE A 192 14.48 39.69 -13.90
N THR A 193 15.61 39.52 -13.20
CA THR A 193 16.94 39.50 -13.81
C THR A 193 17.47 38.08 -13.97
N SER A 194 17.42 37.28 -12.89
CA SER A 194 17.87 35.88 -12.94
C SER A 194 17.10 34.99 -11.97
N THR A 195 16.95 33.73 -12.38
CA THR A 195 16.35 32.65 -11.59
C THR A 195 17.25 31.43 -11.58
N THR A 196 17.56 30.91 -10.40
CA THR A 196 18.36 29.69 -10.22
C THR A 196 17.53 28.65 -9.49
N THR A 197 17.26 27.52 -10.14
CA THR A 197 16.42 26.45 -9.60
C THR A 197 17.25 25.31 -9.01
N SER A 198 16.69 24.66 -8.00
CA SER A 198 17.19 23.43 -7.39
C SER A 198 15.99 22.53 -7.07
N LYS A 199 16.22 21.32 -6.52
CA LYS A 199 15.14 20.38 -6.20
C LYS A 199 14.16 20.87 -5.13
N ASN A 200 14.57 21.75 -4.23
CA ASN A 200 13.76 22.24 -3.11
C ASN A 200 14.01 23.71 -2.74
N ARG A 201 14.70 24.44 -3.62
CA ARG A 201 15.11 25.84 -3.45
C ARG A 201 15.03 26.55 -4.78
N ILE A 202 14.64 27.83 -4.76
CA ILE A 202 14.72 28.73 -5.93
C ILE A 202 15.31 30.05 -5.44
N ILE A 203 16.34 30.55 -6.14
CA ILE A 203 16.84 31.90 -5.96
C ILE A 203 16.25 32.76 -7.08
N ILE A 204 15.68 33.91 -6.72
CA ILE A 204 15.04 34.84 -7.65
C ILE A 204 15.61 36.23 -7.38
N THR A 205 15.96 36.95 -8.44
CA THR A 205 16.48 38.33 -8.40
C THR A 205 15.70 39.19 -9.38
N TRP A 206 15.52 40.47 -9.05
CA TRP A 206 14.82 41.44 -9.90
C TRP A 206 15.53 42.79 -9.92
N HIS A 207 15.31 43.53 -11.00
CA HIS A 207 15.95 44.83 -11.20
C HIS A 207 15.58 45.80 -10.07
N ARG A 208 16.54 46.64 -9.68
CA ARG A 208 16.33 47.66 -8.63
C ARG A 208 15.25 48.66 -9.07
N TYR A 209 14.16 48.74 -8.32
CA TYR A 209 13.19 49.82 -8.42
C TYR A 209 13.58 50.98 -7.50
N ARG A 210 13.29 52.22 -7.93
CA ARG A 210 13.37 53.41 -7.08
C ARG A 210 12.03 54.13 -7.15
N PRO A 211 11.42 54.49 -6.01
CA PRO A 211 10.22 55.33 -6.00
C PRO A 211 10.51 56.72 -6.58
N PRO A 212 9.47 57.45 -7.03
CA PRO A 212 9.62 58.78 -7.60
C PRO A 212 10.09 59.84 -6.58
N ASP A 213 9.72 59.71 -5.29
CA ASP A 213 10.30 60.51 -4.20
C ASP A 213 11.44 59.73 -3.53
N TYR A 214 12.60 60.38 -3.37
CA TYR A 214 13.78 59.83 -2.70
C TYR A 214 13.62 59.62 -1.19
N ARG A 215 12.54 60.16 -0.59
CA ARG A 215 12.22 60.03 0.83
C ARG A 215 11.41 58.79 1.17
N ASP A 216 10.79 58.16 0.18
CA ASP A 216 9.91 57.02 0.40
C ASP A 216 10.73 55.78 0.76
N LEU A 217 10.32 55.09 1.83
CA LEU A 217 10.94 53.81 2.18
C LEU A 217 10.40 52.73 1.23
N ILE A 218 11.31 51.97 0.62
CA ILE A 218 10.98 50.91 -0.32
C ILE A 218 11.41 49.55 0.21
N SER A 219 10.46 48.63 0.30
CA SER A 219 10.67 47.20 0.51
C SER A 219 9.90 46.41 -0.57
N PHE A 220 10.09 45.10 -0.64
CA PHE A 220 9.39 44.24 -1.62
C PHE A 220 8.73 43.07 -0.92
N THR A 221 7.50 42.74 -1.30
CA THR A 221 6.84 41.50 -0.89
C THR A 221 6.84 40.52 -2.06
N VAL A 222 7.42 39.34 -1.84
CA VAL A 222 7.43 38.23 -2.80
C VAL A 222 6.25 37.31 -2.50
N TYR A 223 5.39 37.12 -3.50
CA TYR A 223 4.23 36.24 -3.45
C TYR A 223 4.55 34.96 -4.22
N TYR A 224 4.42 33.79 -3.61
CA TYR A 224 4.59 32.51 -4.29
C TYR A 224 3.60 31.44 -3.86
N LYS A 225 3.13 30.63 -4.83
CA LYS A 225 2.29 29.45 -4.57
C LYS A 225 2.49 28.35 -5.59
N GLU A 226 2.11 27.13 -5.21
CA GLU A 226 2.07 25.98 -6.11
C GLU A 226 0.99 26.20 -7.18
N ALA A 227 1.36 26.05 -8.44
CA ALA A 227 0.53 26.40 -9.60
C ALA A 227 0.68 25.33 -10.69
N PRO A 228 -0.22 24.32 -10.74
CA PRO A 228 -0.16 23.26 -11.75
C PRO A 228 -0.42 23.77 -13.18
N PHE A 229 -1.15 24.89 -13.30
CA PHE A 229 -1.51 25.53 -14.56
C PHE A 229 -1.17 27.03 -14.53
N LYS A 230 -1.16 27.68 -15.70
CA LYS A 230 -0.80 29.10 -15.87
C LYS A 230 -1.98 30.08 -15.82
N ASN A 231 -3.11 29.67 -15.24
CA ASN A 231 -4.35 30.43 -15.13
C ASN A 231 -4.51 31.15 -13.77
N VAL A 232 -3.39 31.42 -13.09
CA VAL A 232 -3.38 32.05 -11.76
C VAL A 232 -3.54 33.56 -11.86
N THR A 233 -4.45 34.13 -11.06
CA THR A 233 -4.60 35.58 -10.89
C THR A 233 -4.06 36.03 -9.53
N GLU A 234 -3.78 37.33 -9.38
CA GLU A 234 -3.29 37.93 -8.12
C GLU A 234 -4.25 37.69 -6.95
N TYR A 235 -5.52 38.03 -7.14
CA TYR A 235 -6.55 38.03 -6.08
C TYR A 235 -7.17 36.65 -5.82
N ASP A 236 -6.68 35.61 -6.49
CA ASP A 236 -7.15 34.22 -6.34
C ASP A 236 -7.02 33.74 -4.88
N GLY A 237 -8.15 33.47 -4.24
CA GLY A 237 -8.25 33.05 -2.82
C GLY A 237 -7.79 34.10 -1.79
N GLN A 238 -7.65 35.38 -2.17
CA GLN A 238 -7.14 36.42 -1.29
C GLN A 238 -8.26 37.11 -0.49
N ASP A 239 -8.50 36.65 0.74
CA ASP A 239 -9.30 37.38 1.73
C ASP A 239 -8.46 38.49 2.39
N ALA A 240 -9.13 39.45 3.04
CA ALA A 240 -8.47 40.53 3.80
C ALA A 240 -7.56 40.04 4.96
N CYS A 241 -7.68 38.78 5.39
CA CYS A 241 -6.81 38.13 6.37
C CYS A 241 -5.69 37.26 5.75
N GLY A 242 -5.60 37.18 4.41
CA GLY A 242 -4.46 36.65 3.66
C GLY A 242 -4.13 35.15 3.86
N SER A 243 -5.06 34.32 4.31
CA SER A 243 -4.69 33.10 5.06
C SER A 243 -4.31 31.85 4.27
N ASN A 244 -4.66 31.66 2.98
CA ASN A 244 -4.48 30.33 2.34
C ASN A 244 -4.05 30.22 0.87
N SER A 245 -3.99 31.30 0.06
CA SER A 245 -3.64 31.15 -1.37
C SER A 245 -2.19 31.43 -1.73
N TRP A 246 -1.60 32.51 -1.22
CA TRP A 246 -0.23 32.93 -1.54
C TRP A 246 0.64 32.96 -0.29
N ASN A 247 1.84 32.39 -0.38
CA ASN A 247 2.88 32.58 0.63
C ASN A 247 3.55 33.94 0.37
N MET A 248 3.72 34.73 1.43
CA MET A 248 4.27 36.09 1.37
C MET A 248 5.59 36.14 2.13
N VAL A 249 6.61 36.77 1.54
CA VAL A 249 7.92 37.01 2.17
C VAL A 249 8.35 38.43 1.86
N ASP A 250 8.54 39.24 2.89
CA ASP A 250 9.07 40.61 2.77
C ASP A 250 10.60 40.59 2.63
N VAL A 251 11.11 41.46 1.77
CA VAL A 251 12.51 41.51 1.31
C VAL A 251 12.91 42.96 1.12
N ASP A 252 13.78 43.45 2.00
CA ASP A 252 14.26 44.83 1.94
C ASP A 252 15.22 45.05 0.76
N LEU A 253 15.24 46.29 0.25
CA LEU A 253 16.17 46.70 -0.80
C LEU A 253 17.62 46.65 -0.26
N PRO A 254 18.56 45.90 -0.88
CA PRO A 254 19.91 45.77 -0.35
C PRO A 254 20.67 47.12 -0.36
N PRO A 255 21.47 47.40 0.69
CA PRO A 255 22.10 48.70 0.88
C PRO A 255 23.23 48.97 -0.11
N ASN A 256 23.95 47.93 -0.56
CA ASN A 256 24.86 48.06 -1.69
C ASN A 256 24.06 48.27 -2.97
N LYS A 257 24.39 49.30 -3.76
CA LYS A 257 23.71 49.66 -5.01
C LYS A 257 24.04 48.71 -6.17
N ASP A 258 25.20 48.06 -6.12
CA ASP A 258 25.69 47.17 -7.18
C ASP A 258 25.09 45.76 -7.12
N VAL A 259 24.41 45.43 -6.01
CA VAL A 259 23.73 44.14 -5.81
C VAL A 259 22.24 44.33 -6.04
N GLU A 260 21.61 43.46 -6.82
CA GLU A 260 20.15 43.49 -7.03
C GLU A 260 19.39 42.83 -5.86
N PRO A 261 18.16 43.28 -5.54
CA PRO A 261 17.29 42.59 -4.60
C PRO A 261 16.96 41.17 -5.10
N GLY A 262 16.88 40.25 -4.15
CA GLY A 262 16.54 38.87 -4.43
C GLY A 262 16.29 38.06 -3.17
N ILE A 263 15.71 36.88 -3.34
CA ILE A 263 15.30 35.98 -2.25
C ILE A 263 15.69 34.53 -2.54
N LEU A 264 15.97 33.79 -1.47
CA LEU A 264 16.09 32.33 -1.47
C LEU A 264 14.79 31.71 -0.92
N LEU A 265 13.94 31.23 -1.82
CA LEU A 265 12.81 30.39 -1.46
C LEU A 265 13.31 28.98 -1.11
N HIS A 266 12.77 28.38 -0.05
CA HIS A 266 13.20 27.10 0.50
C HIS A 266 12.00 26.25 0.94
N GLY A 267 12.22 24.94 1.13
CA GLY A 267 11.14 24.02 1.51
C GLY A 267 10.18 23.65 0.37
N LEU A 268 10.58 23.94 -0.87
CA LEU A 268 9.75 23.71 -2.07
C LEU A 268 9.73 22.21 -2.43
N LYS A 269 8.63 21.76 -3.05
CA LYS A 269 8.51 20.40 -3.59
C LYS A 269 9.38 20.26 -4.86
N PRO A 270 10.02 19.10 -5.12
CA PRO A 270 10.69 18.83 -6.40
C PRO A 270 9.72 18.73 -7.59
N TRP A 271 10.22 18.98 -8.80
CA TRP A 271 9.48 18.98 -10.07
C TRP A 271 8.11 19.70 -10.03
N THR A 272 7.97 20.70 -9.17
CA THR A 272 6.71 21.38 -8.91
C THR A 272 6.77 22.76 -9.51
N GLN A 273 5.70 23.15 -10.23
CA GLN A 273 5.57 24.46 -10.82
C GLN A 273 5.01 25.43 -9.79
N TYR A 274 5.72 26.55 -9.61
CA TYR A 274 5.34 27.65 -8.74
C TYR A 274 5.04 28.88 -9.59
N ALA A 275 3.95 29.58 -9.24
CA ALA A 275 3.71 30.95 -9.67
C ALA A 275 4.40 31.88 -8.66
N VAL A 276 5.15 32.87 -9.14
CA VAL A 276 5.83 33.86 -8.32
C VAL A 276 5.66 35.25 -8.93
N TYR A 277 5.34 36.25 -8.10
CA TYR A 277 5.42 37.66 -8.48
C TYR A 277 5.91 38.52 -7.30
N VAL A 278 6.37 39.72 -7.60
CA VAL A 278 6.89 40.68 -6.62
C VAL A 278 6.04 41.93 -6.65
N LYS A 279 5.71 42.48 -5.48
CA LYS A 279 5.10 43.81 -5.33
C LYS A 279 6.04 44.69 -4.52
N ALA A 280 6.25 45.93 -4.98
CA ALA A 280 6.93 46.97 -4.23
C ALA A 280 6.00 47.55 -3.16
N VAL A 281 6.50 47.64 -1.93
CA VAL A 281 5.84 48.31 -0.81
C VAL A 281 6.55 49.65 -0.59
N THR A 282 5.93 50.70 -1.11
CA THR A 282 6.36 52.10 -0.93
C THR A 282 5.65 52.70 0.27
N LEU A 283 6.37 52.98 1.35
CA LEU A 283 5.86 53.75 2.49
C LEU A 283 6.16 55.23 2.22
N THR A 284 5.15 55.94 1.73
CA THR A 284 5.26 57.36 1.36
C THR A 284 5.32 58.24 2.60
N MET A 285 6.37 59.06 2.72
CA MET A 285 6.55 59.96 3.88
C MET A 285 5.75 61.26 3.74
N VAL A 286 5.18 61.51 2.56
CA VAL A 286 4.23 62.59 2.26
C VAL A 286 2.98 61.95 1.66
N GLU A 287 1.82 62.16 2.28
CA GLU A 287 0.54 61.61 1.85
C GLU A 287 0.00 62.44 0.66
N ASN A 288 0.56 62.18 -0.53
CA ASN A 288 0.14 62.77 -1.80
C ASN A 288 -0.88 61.85 -2.50
N ASP A 289 -1.85 62.44 -3.22
CA ASP A 289 -2.90 61.72 -3.98
C ASP A 289 -2.39 60.77 -5.10
N HIS A 290 -1.07 60.68 -5.32
CA HIS A 290 -0.44 59.93 -6.42
C HIS A 290 0.46 58.80 -5.88
N ILE A 291 -0.14 57.84 -5.18
CA ILE A 291 0.56 56.66 -4.63
C ILE A 291 0.95 55.71 -5.78
N ARG A 292 2.17 55.83 -6.30
CA ARG A 292 2.70 54.90 -7.33
C ARG A 292 3.30 53.65 -6.70
N GLY A 293 2.69 52.50 -6.99
CA GLY A 293 3.24 51.19 -6.67
C GLY A 293 4.16 50.68 -7.78
N ALA A 294 4.76 49.51 -7.57
CA ALA A 294 5.35 48.73 -8.66
C ALA A 294 5.08 47.23 -8.46
N LYS A 295 4.94 46.49 -9.56
CA LYS A 295 4.53 45.07 -9.55
C LYS A 295 5.15 44.32 -10.72
N SER A 296 5.59 43.08 -10.51
CA SER A 296 6.04 42.21 -11.62
C SER A 296 4.88 41.50 -12.31
N GLU A 297 5.14 40.99 -13.50
CA GLU A 297 4.32 39.91 -14.09
C GLU A 297 4.43 38.63 -13.24
N ILE A 298 3.49 37.69 -13.45
CA ILE A 298 3.51 36.37 -12.78
C ILE A 298 4.47 35.45 -13.54
N LEU A 299 5.62 35.19 -12.92
CA LEU A 299 6.64 34.28 -13.42
C LEU A 299 6.35 32.84 -12.97
N TYR A 300 6.34 31.91 -13.91
CA TYR A 300 6.14 30.48 -13.64
C TYR A 300 7.48 29.74 -13.69
N ILE A 301 7.91 29.20 -12.55
CA ILE A 301 9.19 28.50 -12.39
C ILE A 301 8.92 27.07 -11.93
N ARG A 302 9.61 26.08 -12.50
CA ARG A 302 9.56 24.68 -12.05
C ARG A 302 10.84 24.32 -11.31
N THR A 303 10.73 23.71 -10.13
CA THR A 303 11.89 23.16 -9.40
C THR A 303 12.49 21.97 -10.15
N ASN A 304 13.78 21.68 -9.92
CA ASN A 304 14.44 20.56 -10.59
C ASN A 304 13.83 19.22 -10.12
N ALA A 305 13.98 18.19 -10.95
CA ALA A 305 13.62 16.83 -10.59
C ALA A 305 14.44 16.32 -9.39
N SER A 306 13.90 15.28 -8.73
CA SER A 306 14.57 14.53 -7.67
C SER A 306 14.29 13.04 -7.85
N VAL A 307 15.01 12.19 -7.12
CA VAL A 307 14.69 10.76 -7.04
C VAL A 307 13.21 10.58 -6.63
N PRO A 308 12.41 9.74 -7.32
CA PRO A 308 11.04 9.45 -6.92
C PRO A 308 10.94 8.77 -5.54
N SER A 309 9.75 8.83 -4.92
CA SER A 309 9.43 7.97 -3.79
C SER A 309 9.20 6.50 -4.22
N ILE A 310 9.04 5.61 -3.26
CA ILE A 310 8.77 4.19 -3.50
C ILE A 310 7.39 3.97 -4.13
N PRO A 311 7.21 2.92 -4.97
CA PRO A 311 5.87 2.47 -5.39
C PRO A 311 5.02 2.09 -4.18
N LEU A 312 3.72 2.33 -4.25
CA LEU A 312 2.78 2.06 -3.17
C LEU A 312 2.05 0.72 -3.38
N ASP A 313 1.48 0.17 -2.31
CA ASP A 313 0.52 -0.94 -2.30
C ASP A 313 0.86 -2.11 -3.26
N VAL A 314 2.05 -2.68 -3.11
CA VAL A 314 2.50 -3.80 -3.94
C VAL A 314 1.73 -5.07 -3.57
N LEU A 315 0.87 -5.52 -4.49
CA LEU A 315 0.08 -6.74 -4.39
C LEU A 315 0.58 -7.79 -5.37
N SER A 316 0.54 -9.06 -4.97
CA SER A 316 1.02 -10.18 -5.78
C SER A 316 0.11 -11.40 -5.66
N ALA A 317 -0.13 -12.08 -6.79
CA ALA A 317 -0.92 -13.29 -6.87
C ALA A 317 -0.30 -14.31 -7.83
N SER A 318 -0.67 -15.59 -7.71
CA SER A 318 -0.24 -16.64 -8.63
C SER A 318 -1.45 -17.27 -9.31
N ASN A 319 -1.54 -17.10 -10.63
CA ASN A 319 -2.58 -17.68 -11.49
C ASN A 319 -2.18 -19.06 -12.07
N SER A 320 -0.91 -19.44 -11.94
CA SER A 320 -0.35 -20.67 -12.51
C SER A 320 0.94 -21.03 -11.76
N SER A 321 1.29 -22.32 -11.72
CA SER A 321 2.42 -22.84 -10.94
C SER A 321 3.78 -22.20 -11.26
N SER A 322 3.96 -21.68 -12.47
CA SER A 322 5.21 -21.03 -12.91
C SER A 322 5.07 -19.53 -13.18
N GLN A 323 4.00 -18.88 -12.69
CA GLN A 323 3.69 -17.47 -12.92
C GLN A 323 3.33 -16.69 -11.65
N LEU A 324 3.71 -15.41 -11.61
CA LEU A 324 3.27 -14.43 -10.61
C LEU A 324 2.79 -13.15 -11.30
N ILE A 325 1.57 -12.74 -10.97
CA ILE A 325 1.01 -11.43 -11.35
C ILE A 325 1.34 -10.47 -10.21
N VAL A 326 1.82 -9.27 -10.55
CA VAL A 326 2.16 -8.23 -9.58
C VAL A 326 1.50 -6.91 -10.01
N LYS A 327 0.82 -6.24 -9.08
CA LYS A 327 0.18 -4.92 -9.24
C LYS A 327 0.76 -3.98 -8.17
N TRP A 328 0.89 -2.70 -8.47
CA TRP A 328 1.28 -1.66 -7.52
C TRP A 328 0.52 -0.36 -7.82
N ASN A 329 0.73 0.65 -6.97
CA ASN A 329 0.25 2.01 -7.17
C ASN A 329 1.43 2.95 -7.47
N PRO A 330 1.22 4.06 -8.22
CA PRO A 330 2.25 5.07 -8.46
C PRO A 330 2.82 5.66 -7.15
N PRO A 331 4.08 6.13 -7.16
CA PRO A 331 4.71 6.70 -5.96
C PRO A 331 4.04 8.00 -5.52
N SER A 332 3.90 8.19 -4.20
CA SER A 332 3.33 9.41 -3.59
C SER A 332 3.98 10.71 -4.10
N LEU A 333 5.29 10.69 -4.34
CA LEU A 333 6.07 11.79 -4.89
C LEU A 333 6.86 11.33 -6.12
N PRO A 334 6.32 11.48 -7.35
CA PRO A 334 7.02 11.13 -8.59
C PRO A 334 8.30 11.95 -8.85
N ASN A 335 8.34 13.19 -8.33
CA ASN A 335 9.47 14.12 -8.43
C ASN A 335 10.00 14.34 -9.86
N GLY A 336 9.16 14.10 -10.86
CA GLY A 336 9.49 14.04 -12.28
C GLY A 336 8.34 13.38 -13.05
N ASN A 337 8.33 13.51 -14.38
CA ASN A 337 7.48 12.66 -15.21
C ASN A 337 7.98 11.21 -15.09
N LEU A 338 7.11 10.28 -14.69
CA LEU A 338 7.43 8.85 -14.62
C LEU A 338 7.71 8.30 -16.03
N SER A 339 8.66 7.39 -16.14
CA SER A 339 9.07 6.80 -17.42
C SER A 339 8.84 5.29 -17.42
N TYR A 340 9.34 4.58 -16.41
CA TYR A 340 9.21 3.14 -16.28
C TYR A 340 9.37 2.69 -14.82
N TYR A 341 8.95 1.46 -14.54
CA TYR A 341 9.24 0.76 -13.29
C TYR A 341 10.30 -0.31 -13.54
N ILE A 342 11.16 -0.56 -12.54
CA ILE A 342 12.07 -1.72 -12.55
C ILE A 342 11.53 -2.73 -11.55
N VAL A 343 11.17 -3.92 -12.04
CA VAL A 343 10.72 -5.05 -11.21
C VAL A 343 11.84 -6.07 -11.17
N ARG A 344 12.32 -6.41 -9.98
CA ARG A 344 13.35 -7.43 -9.77
C ARG A 344 12.80 -8.56 -8.92
N TRP A 345 13.11 -9.81 -9.24
CA TRP A 345 12.69 -10.96 -8.43
C TRP A 345 13.84 -11.91 -8.13
N GLN A 346 13.86 -12.40 -6.90
CA GLN A 346 14.89 -13.29 -6.36
C GLN A 346 14.23 -14.51 -5.74
N ARG A 347 14.68 -15.71 -6.13
CA ARG A 347 14.27 -16.95 -5.46
C ARG A 347 14.71 -16.92 -4.00
N GLN A 348 13.84 -17.30 -3.08
CA GLN A 348 14.21 -17.48 -1.68
C GLN A 348 14.49 -18.96 -1.40
N PRO A 349 15.48 -19.30 -0.54
CA PRO A 349 15.61 -20.66 -0.03
C PRO A 349 14.36 -21.05 0.78
N GLN A 350 14.04 -22.35 0.82
CA GLN A 350 13.07 -22.86 1.80
C GLN A 350 13.74 -22.91 3.18
N ASP A 351 12.96 -22.80 4.26
CA ASP A 351 13.53 -22.66 5.60
C ASP A 351 14.35 -23.90 6.00
N GLY A 352 15.64 -23.72 6.31
CA GLY A 352 16.57 -24.83 6.60
C GLY A 352 16.12 -25.74 7.75
N TYR A 353 15.37 -25.22 8.71
CA TYR A 353 14.82 -26.02 9.82
C TYR A 353 13.83 -27.10 9.35
N LEU A 354 13.13 -26.90 8.22
CA LEU A 354 12.18 -27.88 7.68
C LEU A 354 12.86 -29.19 7.27
N TYR A 355 14.13 -29.13 6.85
CA TYR A 355 14.89 -30.31 6.42
C TYR A 355 15.35 -31.19 7.60
N ARG A 356 15.47 -30.60 8.80
CA ARG A 356 16.08 -31.24 9.98
C ARG A 356 15.07 -31.96 10.88
N HIS A 357 13.79 -31.61 10.82
CA HIS A 357 12.75 -32.19 11.68
C HIS A 357 12.16 -33.48 11.09
N ASN A 358 11.99 -34.49 11.94
CA ASN A 358 11.14 -35.65 11.64
C ASN A 358 9.67 -35.28 11.94
N TYR A 359 8.82 -35.28 10.90
CA TYR A 359 7.42 -34.91 11.01
C TYR A 359 6.48 -36.05 11.42
N CYS A 360 6.90 -37.32 11.35
CA CYS A 360 6.10 -38.45 11.82
C CYS A 360 5.91 -38.47 13.35
N SER A 361 6.76 -37.76 14.09
CA SER A 361 6.63 -37.58 15.55
C SER A 361 5.98 -36.23 15.93
N LYS A 362 5.28 -35.56 15.00
CA LYS A 362 4.68 -34.23 15.20
C LYS A 362 3.22 -34.23 14.76
N ASP A 363 2.32 -33.89 15.69
CA ASP A 363 0.87 -33.86 15.43
C ASP A 363 0.43 -32.77 14.43
N LYS A 364 1.32 -31.82 14.10
CA LYS A 364 1.07 -30.75 13.13
C LYS A 364 2.25 -30.57 12.18
N ILE A 365 1.96 -30.73 10.89
CA ILE A 365 2.87 -30.41 9.79
C ILE A 365 2.72 -28.94 9.36
N PRO A 366 3.81 -28.26 8.98
CA PRO A 366 3.73 -26.91 8.43
C PRO A 366 3.19 -26.96 6.99
N ILE A 367 2.04 -26.33 6.75
CA ILE A 367 1.50 -26.11 5.40
C ILE A 367 1.70 -24.63 5.06
N ARG A 368 2.25 -24.34 3.88
CA ARG A 368 2.37 -22.97 3.36
C ARG A 368 1.24 -22.69 2.36
N LYS A 369 0.80 -21.44 2.25
CA LYS A 369 -0.12 -21.01 1.18
C LYS A 369 0.64 -20.38 0.03
N TYR A 370 0.12 -20.54 -1.19
CA TYR A 370 0.55 -19.73 -2.34
C TYR A 370 -0.08 -18.33 -2.27
N ALA A 371 0.30 -17.44 -3.19
CA ALA A 371 -0.28 -16.10 -3.30
C ALA A 371 -1.69 -16.17 -3.92
N ASP A 372 -2.69 -16.46 -3.09
CA ASP A 372 -4.11 -16.66 -3.42
C ASP A 372 -4.91 -15.34 -3.53
N GLY A 373 -4.23 -14.23 -3.84
CA GLY A 373 -4.88 -12.93 -3.96
C GLY A 373 -5.72 -12.86 -5.23
N THR A 374 -7.01 -12.57 -5.11
CA THR A 374 -7.79 -12.01 -6.22
C THR A 374 -7.28 -10.60 -6.49
N ILE A 375 -6.26 -10.47 -7.34
CA ILE A 375 -5.97 -9.19 -8.00
C ILE A 375 -7.12 -9.01 -8.99
N ASP A 376 -8.18 -8.32 -8.56
CA ASP A 376 -9.35 -8.09 -9.38
C ASP A 376 -8.93 -7.43 -10.70
N ILE A 377 -9.16 -8.17 -11.79
CA ILE A 377 -8.79 -7.75 -13.14
C ILE A 377 -9.74 -6.63 -13.64
N GLU A 378 -10.84 -6.39 -12.92
CA GLU A 378 -11.91 -5.45 -13.22
C GLU A 378 -12.26 -4.55 -12.01
N GLU A 379 -11.39 -3.61 -11.64
CA GLU A 379 -11.81 -2.40 -10.91
C GLU A 379 -12.55 -1.44 -11.85
N VAL A 380 -13.65 -1.91 -12.42
CA VAL A 380 -14.70 -1.09 -13.05
C VAL A 380 -16.04 -1.69 -12.61
N THR A 381 -16.77 -0.97 -11.77
CA THR A 381 -18.13 -1.30 -11.26
C THR A 381 -18.29 -2.36 -10.15
N GLU A 382 -17.44 -2.37 -9.11
CA GLU A 382 -17.97 -2.58 -7.75
C GLU A 382 -18.15 -1.21 -7.06
N ASN A 383 -19.39 -0.73 -6.98
CA ASN A 383 -19.75 0.30 -6.00
C ASN A 383 -19.49 -0.28 -4.60
N PRO A 384 -18.90 0.48 -3.65
CA PRO A 384 -18.64 -0.03 -2.31
C PRO A 384 -19.96 -0.51 -1.69
N LYS A 385 -19.95 -1.76 -1.22
CA LYS A 385 -21.12 -2.45 -0.66
C LYS A 385 -21.71 -1.60 0.46
N THR A 386 -22.86 -0.98 0.20
CA THR A 386 -23.66 -0.30 1.23
C THR A 386 -24.07 -1.35 2.25
N GLU A 387 -23.54 -1.24 3.47
CA GLU A 387 -24.04 -2.00 4.60
C GLU A 387 -25.52 -1.70 4.78
N VAL A 388 -26.37 -2.73 4.67
CA VAL A 388 -27.81 -2.60 4.84
C VAL A 388 -28.11 -2.54 6.33
N CYS A 389 -28.01 -1.34 6.92
CA CYS A 389 -28.69 -1.04 8.17
C CYS A 389 -30.22 -1.09 7.92
N GLY A 390 -30.94 -1.81 8.78
CA GLY A 390 -32.36 -2.08 8.55
C GLY A 390 -33.28 -0.86 8.71
N GLY A 391 -34.31 -0.80 7.87
CA GLY A 391 -35.51 0.03 8.08
C GLY A 391 -35.51 1.41 7.39
N GLU A 392 -36.13 1.47 6.21
CA GLU A 392 -36.72 2.67 5.57
C GLU A 392 -36.04 4.04 5.82
N LYS A 393 -34.83 4.22 5.27
CA LYS A 393 -34.30 5.52 4.79
C LYS A 393 -33.16 5.29 3.80
N GLY A 394 -32.83 6.31 3.01
CA GLY A 394 -31.79 6.26 1.97
C GLY A 394 -30.36 6.09 2.53
N PRO A 395 -29.34 6.03 1.67
CA PRO A 395 -27.97 5.74 2.07
C PRO A 395 -27.48 6.71 3.16
N CYS A 396 -27.02 6.14 4.28
CA CYS A 396 -26.53 6.89 5.42
C CYS A 396 -25.28 7.71 5.05
N CYS A 397 -25.23 8.97 5.48
CA CYS A 397 -23.99 9.73 5.48
C CYS A 397 -22.95 9.04 6.37
N ALA A 398 -21.70 8.95 5.93
CA ALA A 398 -20.62 8.48 6.77
C ALA A 398 -20.49 9.40 8.02
N CYS A 399 -20.51 8.79 9.21
CA CYS A 399 -20.32 9.55 10.44
C CYS A 399 -18.93 10.23 10.43
N PRO A 400 -18.83 11.49 10.88
CA PRO A 400 -17.52 12.14 11.03
C PRO A 400 -16.69 11.36 12.06
N LYS A 401 -15.46 10.96 11.66
CA LYS A 401 -14.53 10.27 12.56
C LYS A 401 -14.34 11.05 13.85
N THR A 402 -14.22 10.34 14.96
CA THR A 402 -13.92 10.91 16.27
C THR A 402 -12.52 11.52 16.29
N GLU A 403 -12.27 12.48 17.19
CA GLU A 403 -10.93 13.08 17.32
C GLU A 403 -9.87 12.05 17.79
N ALA A 404 -10.28 10.99 18.49
CA ALA A 404 -9.39 9.90 18.87
C ALA A 404 -8.93 9.08 17.64
N GLU A 405 -9.84 8.75 16.73
CA GLU A 405 -9.51 8.07 15.47
C GLU A 405 -8.63 8.95 14.57
N LYS A 406 -8.96 10.25 14.44
CA LYS A 406 -8.12 11.21 13.69
C LYS A 406 -6.72 11.33 14.27
N GLN A 407 -6.57 11.33 15.58
CA GLN A 407 -5.26 11.42 16.23
C GLN A 407 -4.45 10.12 16.02
N ALA A 408 -5.07 8.95 16.13
CA ALA A 408 -4.42 7.67 15.82
C ALA A 408 -3.98 7.57 14.34
N GLU A 409 -4.85 7.95 13.40
CA GLU A 409 -4.51 8.00 11.96
C GLU A 409 -3.38 8.99 11.67
N LYS A 410 -3.34 10.12 12.36
CA LYS A 410 -2.28 11.12 12.24
C LYS A 410 -0.95 10.61 12.76
N GLU A 411 -0.94 9.93 13.92
CA GLU A 411 0.27 9.32 14.50
C GLU A 411 0.80 8.18 13.62
N GLU A 412 -0.08 7.35 13.04
CA GLU A 412 0.32 6.31 12.10
C GLU A 412 0.90 6.90 10.80
N ALA A 413 0.25 7.92 10.23
CA ALA A 413 0.74 8.62 9.05
C ALA A 413 2.09 9.32 9.30
N GLU A 414 2.29 9.89 10.49
CA GLU A 414 3.57 10.47 10.91
C GLU A 414 4.66 9.40 11.02
N TYR A 415 4.37 8.24 11.63
CA TYR A 415 5.30 7.12 11.70
C TYR A 415 5.70 6.60 10.31
N ARG A 416 4.73 6.36 9.41
CA ARG A 416 4.97 5.96 8.02
C ARG A 416 5.87 6.98 7.29
N LYS A 417 5.59 8.28 7.45
CA LYS A 417 6.39 9.38 6.89
C LYS A 417 7.82 9.43 7.43
N VAL A 418 8.03 9.18 8.73
CA VAL A 418 9.38 9.11 9.32
C VAL A 418 10.17 7.94 8.72
N PHE A 419 9.52 6.80 8.48
CA PHE A 419 10.15 5.65 7.83
C PHE A 419 10.53 5.94 6.35
N GLU A 420 9.65 6.57 5.57
CA GLU A 420 10.00 7.00 4.20
C GLU A 420 11.18 7.98 4.17
N ASN A 421 11.20 8.95 5.09
CA ASN A 421 12.33 9.88 5.23
C ASN A 421 13.64 9.16 5.56
N PHE A 422 13.60 8.10 6.37
CA PHE A 422 14.77 7.28 6.68
C PHE A 422 15.29 6.53 5.44
N LEU A 423 14.41 5.97 4.60
CA LEU A 423 14.78 5.34 3.33
C LEU A 423 15.45 6.33 2.38
N HIS A 424 14.83 7.51 2.17
CA HIS A 424 15.40 8.55 1.32
C HIS A 424 16.79 9.02 1.80
N ASN A 425 16.97 9.22 3.11
CA ASN A 425 18.24 9.66 3.69
C ASN A 425 19.32 8.57 3.68
N SER A 426 18.95 7.29 3.82
CA SER A 426 19.92 6.19 3.92
C SER A 426 20.48 5.74 2.57
N ILE A 427 19.70 5.92 1.49
CA ILE A 427 20.04 5.38 0.16
C ILE A 427 20.59 6.49 -0.76
N PHE A 428 20.07 7.72 -0.70
CA PHE A 428 20.33 8.76 -1.70
C PHE A 428 21.12 9.97 -1.20
N VAL A 429 21.46 10.04 0.10
CA VAL A 429 22.34 11.06 0.63
C VAL A 429 23.72 10.44 0.84
N PRO A 430 24.75 10.78 0.03
CA PRO A 430 26.10 10.31 0.28
C PRO A 430 26.55 10.80 1.67
N ARG A 431 26.92 9.85 2.55
CA ARG A 431 27.49 10.21 3.85
C ARG A 431 28.77 11.01 3.58
N PRO A 432 28.93 12.23 4.12
CA PRO A 432 30.20 12.93 4.00
C PRO A 432 31.28 12.03 4.61
N GLU A 433 32.38 11.84 3.89
CA GLU A 433 33.45 10.93 4.30
C GLU A 433 33.84 11.23 5.74
N ARG A 434 33.68 10.24 6.62
CA ARG A 434 34.25 10.32 7.97
C ARG A 434 35.76 10.35 7.78
N LYS A 435 36.35 11.55 7.82
CA LYS A 435 37.80 11.72 7.97
C LYS A 435 38.24 10.79 9.09
N ARG A 436 39.06 9.82 8.71
CA ARG A 436 39.64 8.79 9.58
C ARG A 436 40.31 9.52 10.74
N ARG A 437 39.72 9.46 11.95
CA ARG A 437 40.40 9.98 13.14
C ARG A 437 41.60 9.09 13.42
N ASP A 438 42.77 9.70 13.49
CA ASP A 438 44.01 9.01 13.76
C ASP A 438 43.97 8.26 15.08
N VAL A 439 44.47 7.03 15.04
CA VAL A 439 44.66 6.21 16.24
C VAL A 439 45.95 6.66 16.91
N MET A 440 45.87 7.71 17.74
CA MET A 440 46.84 7.98 18.81
C MET A 440 46.34 9.09 19.75
N GLN A 441 45.73 8.70 20.88
CA GLN A 441 45.99 9.36 22.16
C GLN A 441 45.49 8.51 23.34
N VAL A 442 46.30 8.48 24.40
CA VAL A 442 46.09 7.70 25.62
C VAL A 442 45.17 8.45 26.57
N ALA A 443 44.20 7.75 27.17
CA ALA A 443 43.51 8.19 28.38
C ALA A 443 43.32 7.00 29.33
N ASN A 444 43.82 7.15 30.57
CA ASN A 444 43.80 6.13 31.63
C ASN A 444 42.54 6.22 32.52
N THR A 445 42.32 5.21 33.37
CA THR A 445 41.41 5.18 34.57
C THR A 445 39.90 5.32 34.30
N THR A 446 38.91 4.77 35.03
CA THR A 446 38.69 3.69 36.05
C THR A 446 37.15 3.60 36.27
N MET A 447 36.45 2.58 36.81
CA MET A 447 36.72 1.25 37.42
C MET A 447 35.39 0.44 37.44
N SER A 448 35.33 -0.70 38.17
CA SER A 448 34.11 -1.42 38.64
C SER A 448 33.34 -2.28 37.61
N SER A 449 33.00 -3.56 37.87
CA SER A 449 33.40 -4.48 38.96
C SER A 449 33.39 -5.94 38.46
N ARG A 450 34.12 -6.82 39.16
CA ARG A 450 34.14 -8.26 38.87
C ARG A 450 32.95 -8.96 39.51
N SER A 451 32.29 -9.83 38.74
CA SER A 451 31.81 -11.12 39.25
C SER A 451 32.16 -12.21 38.25
N ARG A 452 33.05 -13.11 38.64
CA ARG A 452 33.36 -14.35 37.90
C ARG A 452 32.64 -15.48 38.63
N ASN A 453 31.91 -16.30 37.89
CA ASN A 453 31.81 -17.72 38.20
C ASN A 453 31.96 -18.50 36.90
N THR A 454 33.10 -19.17 36.76
CA THR A 454 33.41 -20.09 35.68
C THR A 454 33.06 -21.51 36.13
N THR A 455 32.17 -22.17 35.40
CA THR A 455 31.92 -23.61 35.52
C THR A 455 32.01 -24.26 34.16
N ALA A 456 32.84 -25.30 34.07
CA ALA A 456 32.90 -26.37 33.06
C ALA A 456 32.82 -25.95 31.57
N ALA A 457 33.93 -26.17 30.85
CA ALA A 457 33.91 -26.27 29.40
C ALA A 457 33.42 -27.67 28.99
N ASP A 458 32.20 -27.78 28.48
CA ASP A 458 31.77 -28.96 27.73
C ASP A 458 32.18 -28.80 26.26
N THR A 459 33.02 -29.72 25.80
CA THR A 459 33.55 -29.71 24.43
C THR A 459 32.55 -30.37 23.49
N TYR A 460 31.61 -29.58 22.95
CA TYR A 460 30.78 -30.03 21.84
C TYR A 460 31.58 -29.98 20.53
N ASN A 461 31.89 -31.16 20.00
CA ASN A 461 32.44 -31.32 18.65
C ASN A 461 31.41 -30.82 17.62
N ILE A 462 31.57 -29.58 17.16
CA ILE A 462 30.85 -29.07 15.98
C ILE A 462 31.55 -29.63 14.74
N THR A 463 31.15 -30.84 14.35
CA THR A 463 31.31 -31.37 13.00
C THR A 463 29.92 -31.49 12.38
N ASP A 464 29.38 -30.35 11.98
CA ASP A 464 28.25 -30.25 11.06
C ASP A 464 28.64 -29.16 10.04
N PRO A 465 28.63 -29.41 8.72
CA PRO A 465 29.02 -28.39 7.76
C PRO A 465 28.00 -27.25 7.81
N GLU A 466 28.47 -26.00 7.85
CA GLU A 466 27.61 -24.86 7.55
C GLU A 466 27.03 -25.05 6.13
N GLU A 467 25.73 -25.31 6.05
CA GLU A 467 25.00 -25.33 4.78
C GLU A 467 25.12 -23.93 4.17
N LEU A 468 25.93 -23.82 3.10
CA LEU A 468 26.15 -22.58 2.36
C LEU A 468 24.83 -21.83 2.15
N GLU A 469 24.71 -20.61 2.69
CA GLU A 469 23.60 -19.72 2.36
C GLU A 469 23.61 -19.51 0.85
N THR A 470 22.70 -20.19 0.16
CA THR A 470 22.70 -20.23 -1.29
C THR A 470 22.08 -18.95 -1.80
N GLU A 471 22.89 -17.91 -1.98
CA GLU A 471 22.45 -16.66 -2.56
C GLU A 471 21.96 -16.89 -4.00
N TYR A 472 20.72 -16.47 -4.26
CA TYR A 472 20.13 -16.55 -5.60
C TYR A 472 20.26 -15.21 -6.32
N PRO A 473 20.49 -15.21 -7.65
CA PRO A 473 20.56 -13.99 -8.43
C PRO A 473 19.19 -13.30 -8.49
N PHE A 474 19.21 -11.97 -8.60
CA PHE A 474 18.05 -11.20 -9.03
C PHE A 474 17.91 -11.28 -10.56
N PHE A 475 16.69 -11.52 -11.02
CA PHE A 475 16.28 -11.24 -12.39
C PHE A 475 15.60 -9.87 -12.44
N GLU A 476 15.72 -9.14 -13.54
CA GLU A 476 15.18 -7.78 -13.73
C GLU A 476 14.30 -7.73 -14.97
N SER A 477 13.18 -7.00 -14.89
CA SER A 477 12.42 -6.51 -16.04
C SER A 477 12.08 -5.04 -15.88
N ARG A 478 11.89 -4.36 -17.02
CA ARG A 478 11.38 -2.99 -17.08
C ARG A 478 9.93 -3.02 -17.52
N VAL A 479 9.10 -2.20 -16.87
CA VAL A 479 7.66 -2.15 -17.10
C VAL A 479 7.28 -0.71 -17.41
N ASP A 480 6.94 -0.47 -18.67
CA ASP A 480 6.58 0.84 -19.18
C ASP A 480 5.06 1.04 -19.16
N ASN A 481 4.60 2.24 -18.84
CA ASN A 481 3.19 2.69 -18.96
C ASN A 481 2.12 1.89 -18.19
N LYS A 482 2.49 0.93 -17.32
CA LYS A 482 1.56 0.10 -16.54
C LYS A 482 2.09 -0.18 -15.14
N GLU A 483 1.19 -0.18 -14.18
CA GLU A 483 1.44 -0.52 -12.78
C GLU A 483 1.18 -2.01 -12.49
N ARG A 484 1.33 -2.88 -13.51
CA ARG A 484 1.18 -4.33 -13.40
C ARG A 484 2.09 -5.08 -14.36
N THR A 485 2.57 -6.25 -13.93
CA THR A 485 3.36 -7.16 -14.76
C THR A 485 3.07 -8.63 -14.45
N VAL A 486 3.45 -9.52 -15.36
CA VAL A 486 3.39 -10.98 -15.18
C VAL A 486 4.79 -11.54 -15.29
N ILE A 487 5.29 -12.11 -14.21
CA ILE A 487 6.58 -12.78 -14.13
C ILE A 487 6.35 -14.26 -14.49
N SER A 488 7.12 -14.78 -15.45
CA SER A 488 7.02 -16.16 -15.94
C SER A 488 8.31 -16.96 -15.67
N ASN A 489 8.29 -18.25 -16.00
CA ASN A 489 9.43 -19.18 -15.85
C ASN A 489 9.94 -19.32 -14.40
N LEU A 490 9.02 -19.25 -13.44
CA LEU A 490 9.29 -19.43 -12.01
C LEU A 490 9.20 -20.92 -11.63
N ARG A 491 9.84 -21.32 -10.52
CA ARG A 491 9.67 -22.68 -9.97
C ARG A 491 8.31 -22.81 -9.26
N PRO A 492 7.65 -23.98 -9.34
CA PRO A 492 6.41 -24.24 -8.61
C PRO A 492 6.62 -24.20 -7.10
N PHE A 493 5.55 -23.81 -6.40
CA PHE A 493 5.48 -23.70 -4.94
C PHE A 493 6.70 -23.07 -4.21
N THR A 494 7.35 -22.13 -4.88
CA THR A 494 8.61 -21.53 -4.46
C THR A 494 8.36 -20.09 -4.00
N LEU A 495 9.00 -19.69 -2.91
CA LEU A 495 8.92 -18.32 -2.41
C LEU A 495 9.86 -17.41 -3.22
N TYR A 496 9.35 -16.27 -3.67
CA TYR A 496 10.09 -15.22 -4.36
C TYR A 496 9.97 -13.92 -3.58
N ARG A 497 11.08 -13.19 -3.49
CA ARG A 497 11.13 -11.79 -3.10
C ARG A 497 11.03 -10.95 -4.37
N ILE A 498 10.14 -9.97 -4.39
CA ILE A 498 9.90 -9.08 -5.53
C ILE A 498 10.16 -7.65 -5.08
N ASP A 499 11.17 -6.99 -5.66
CA ASP A 499 11.59 -5.61 -5.40
C ASP A 499 11.14 -4.71 -6.57
N ILE A 500 10.40 -3.64 -6.31
CA ILE A 500 9.89 -2.71 -7.33
C ILE A 500 10.41 -1.31 -7.08
N HIS A 501 10.99 -0.71 -8.12
CA HIS A 501 11.46 0.67 -8.14
C HIS A 501 10.65 1.49 -9.16
N SER A 502 10.45 2.78 -8.89
CA SER A 502 9.95 3.75 -9.86
C SER A 502 11.07 4.63 -10.40
N CYS A 503 11.04 4.90 -11.71
CA CYS A 503 12.03 5.71 -12.41
C CYS A 503 11.33 6.86 -13.16
N ASN A 504 11.84 8.07 -12.98
CA ASN A 504 11.41 9.24 -13.76
C ASN A 504 12.42 9.54 -14.88
N HIS A 505 12.09 10.50 -15.75
CA HIS A 505 12.92 10.88 -16.90
C HIS A 505 14.36 11.36 -16.58
N GLU A 506 14.66 11.74 -15.34
CA GLU A 506 16.03 12.10 -14.90
C GLU A 506 16.70 10.99 -14.07
N ALA A 507 16.08 9.81 -13.95
CA ALA A 507 16.61 8.69 -13.18
C ALA A 507 17.94 8.13 -13.72
N GLU A 508 18.28 8.39 -14.99
CA GLU A 508 19.59 8.04 -15.56
C GLU A 508 20.74 8.82 -14.90
N LYS A 509 20.49 10.05 -14.42
CA LYS A 509 21.48 10.89 -13.73
C LYS A 509 21.32 10.88 -12.21
N LEU A 510 20.08 10.80 -11.73
CA LEU A 510 19.73 10.90 -10.30
C LEU A 510 19.60 9.54 -9.60
N GLY A 511 19.42 8.45 -10.36
CA GLY A 511 19.01 7.15 -9.85
C GLY A 511 17.47 7.00 -9.76
N CYS A 512 17.00 5.75 -9.84
CA CYS A 512 15.60 5.39 -9.55
C CYS A 512 15.31 5.38 -8.03
N SER A 513 14.04 5.23 -7.67
CA SER A 513 13.61 5.13 -6.25
C SER A 513 14.25 3.96 -5.51
N ALA A 514 14.11 3.96 -4.18
CA ALA A 514 14.31 2.75 -3.39
C ALA A 514 13.32 1.65 -3.80
N SER A 515 13.62 0.39 -3.50
CA SER A 515 12.68 -0.70 -3.71
C SER A 515 11.61 -0.71 -2.62
N ASN A 516 10.34 -0.79 -3.01
CA ASN A 516 9.33 -1.44 -2.17
C ASN A 516 9.35 -2.94 -2.49
N PHE A 517 9.22 -3.81 -1.49
CA PHE A 517 9.35 -5.25 -1.70
C PHE A 517 8.22 -6.07 -1.08
N VAL A 518 7.84 -7.14 -1.76
CA VAL A 518 6.83 -8.12 -1.31
C VAL A 518 7.37 -9.55 -1.45
N PHE A 519 6.85 -10.45 -0.61
CA PHE A 519 7.12 -11.88 -0.72
C PHE A 519 5.91 -12.61 -1.28
N ALA A 520 6.11 -13.36 -2.36
CA ALA A 520 5.05 -14.05 -3.08
C ALA A 520 5.45 -15.52 -3.32
N ARG A 521 4.54 -16.46 -3.10
CA ARG A 521 4.76 -17.89 -3.38
C ARG A 521 3.94 -18.31 -4.59
N THR A 522 4.58 -18.96 -5.55
CA THR A 522 3.90 -19.53 -6.72
C THR A 522 2.91 -20.63 -6.33
N MET A 523 1.89 -20.83 -7.15
CA MET A 523 0.91 -21.91 -7.01
C MET A 523 1.62 -23.29 -7.02
N PRO A 524 1.11 -24.31 -6.31
CA PRO A 524 1.61 -25.68 -6.46
C PRO A 524 1.39 -26.19 -7.90
N ALA A 525 2.31 -27.04 -8.37
CA ALA A 525 2.13 -27.80 -9.59
C ALA A 525 1.36 -29.08 -9.29
N GLU A 526 0.25 -29.29 -9.99
CA GLU A 526 -0.59 -30.48 -9.85
C GLU A 526 0.19 -31.75 -10.19
N GLY A 527 0.08 -32.79 -9.35
CA GLY A 527 0.80 -34.06 -9.49
C GLY A 527 2.32 -34.02 -9.27
N ALA A 528 2.91 -32.88 -8.91
CA ALA A 528 4.37 -32.75 -8.76
C ALA A 528 4.93 -33.37 -7.46
N ASP A 529 4.07 -33.58 -6.46
CA ASP A 529 4.35 -34.29 -5.21
C ASP A 529 3.90 -35.77 -5.23
N ASP A 530 3.45 -36.29 -6.38
CA ASP A 530 3.09 -37.70 -6.56
C ASP A 530 4.33 -38.57 -6.80
N ILE A 531 4.27 -39.83 -6.39
CA ILE A 531 5.39 -40.78 -6.53
C ILE A 531 5.56 -41.14 -8.03
N PRO A 532 6.71 -40.83 -8.67
CA PRO A 532 6.85 -40.83 -10.12
C PRO A 532 7.06 -42.22 -10.76
N GLY A 533 6.79 -43.31 -10.03
CA GLY A 533 7.04 -44.67 -10.52
C GLY A 533 6.49 -45.76 -9.59
N PRO A 534 6.60 -47.04 -10.01
CA PRO A 534 5.94 -48.16 -9.33
C PRO A 534 6.55 -48.43 -7.95
N VAL A 535 5.68 -48.76 -6.98
CA VAL A 535 6.09 -49.27 -5.67
C VAL A 535 6.51 -50.74 -5.80
N THR A 536 7.72 -51.05 -5.36
CA THR A 536 8.29 -52.40 -5.35
C THR A 536 8.42 -52.93 -3.93
N TRP A 537 8.47 -54.25 -3.76
CA TRP A 537 8.55 -54.89 -2.44
C TRP A 537 9.56 -56.04 -2.42
N GLU A 538 10.27 -56.18 -1.30
CA GLU A 538 11.22 -57.27 -1.06
C GLU A 538 10.93 -57.95 0.29
N PRO A 539 10.87 -59.29 0.36
CA PRO A 539 10.77 -59.99 1.64
C PRO A 539 12.07 -59.83 2.44
N ARG A 540 11.90 -59.68 3.76
CA ARG A 540 12.98 -59.57 4.75
C ARG A 540 12.76 -60.59 5.88
N PRO A 541 13.79 -60.90 6.70
CA PRO A 541 13.65 -61.79 7.85
C PRO A 541 12.50 -61.37 8.79
N GLU A 542 12.03 -62.32 9.59
CA GLU A 542 10.98 -62.11 10.61
C GLU A 542 9.64 -61.61 10.05
N ASN A 543 9.15 -62.22 8.97
CA ASN A 543 7.90 -61.86 8.30
C ASN A 543 7.80 -60.34 8.01
N SER A 544 8.92 -59.73 7.62
CA SER A 544 8.98 -58.30 7.33
C SER A 544 8.98 -58.07 5.82
N ILE A 545 8.43 -56.94 5.37
CA ILE A 545 8.39 -56.54 3.96
C ILE A 545 9.06 -55.18 3.85
N PHE A 546 10.01 -55.04 2.92
CA PHE A 546 10.63 -53.77 2.59
C PHE A 546 9.97 -53.19 1.34
N LEU A 547 9.29 -52.05 1.49
CA LEU A 547 8.68 -51.31 0.39
C LEU A 547 9.68 -50.26 -0.12
N LYS A 548 9.80 -50.14 -1.44
CA LYS A 548 10.74 -49.26 -2.13
C LYS A 548 10.04 -48.52 -3.27
N TRP A 549 10.15 -47.21 -3.29
CA TRP A 549 9.54 -46.30 -4.26
C TRP A 549 10.50 -45.14 -4.59
N PRO A 550 10.37 -44.46 -5.74
CA PRO A 550 11.18 -43.27 -6.07
C PRO A 550 10.70 -42.00 -5.34
N GLU A 551 11.61 -41.05 -5.05
CA GLU A 551 11.29 -39.70 -4.53
C GLU A 551 10.84 -38.80 -5.69
N PRO A 552 9.80 -37.97 -5.54
CA PRO A 552 9.42 -36.98 -6.55
C PRO A 552 10.57 -36.00 -6.81
N GLU A 553 10.96 -35.79 -8.08
CA GLU A 553 12.14 -35.00 -8.43
C GLU A 553 11.98 -33.50 -8.17
N ASN A 554 10.79 -32.96 -8.43
CA ASN A 554 10.47 -31.53 -8.32
C ASN A 554 9.21 -31.32 -7.45
N PRO A 555 9.26 -31.68 -6.15
CA PRO A 555 8.10 -31.62 -5.27
C PRO A 555 7.64 -30.18 -5.04
N ASN A 556 6.39 -30.02 -4.63
CA ASN A 556 5.84 -28.74 -4.20
C ASN A 556 6.51 -28.25 -2.89
N GLY A 557 7.65 -27.58 -3.07
CA GLY A 557 8.53 -27.09 -2.00
C GLY A 557 9.46 -28.18 -1.47
N LEU A 558 8.95 -29.05 -0.60
CA LEU A 558 9.70 -30.10 0.09
C LEU A 558 8.77 -31.25 0.51
N ILE A 559 9.17 -32.50 0.27
CA ILE A 559 8.50 -33.67 0.88
C ILE A 559 8.90 -33.78 2.36
N LEU A 560 7.91 -33.76 3.25
CA LEU A 560 8.09 -33.80 4.71
C LEU A 560 8.14 -35.25 5.23
N MET A 561 7.23 -36.09 4.71
CA MET A 561 7.03 -37.49 5.10
C MET A 561 6.22 -38.24 4.03
N TYR A 562 6.16 -39.57 4.15
CA TYR A 562 5.26 -40.43 3.40
C TYR A 562 4.35 -41.19 4.38
N GLU A 563 3.09 -41.37 4.02
CA GLU A 563 2.15 -42.27 4.71
C GLU A 563 1.95 -43.54 3.87
N ILE A 564 2.20 -44.71 4.47
CA ILE A 564 1.91 -46.01 3.88
C ILE A 564 0.66 -46.55 4.55
N LYS A 565 -0.34 -46.92 3.75
CA LYS A 565 -1.60 -47.50 4.22
C LYS A 565 -1.70 -48.92 3.68
N TYR A 566 -1.80 -49.92 4.55
CA TYR A 566 -1.69 -51.33 4.16
C TYR A 566 -2.61 -52.26 4.98
N GLY A 567 -2.91 -53.44 4.42
CA GLY A 567 -3.75 -54.43 5.10
C GLY A 567 -4.10 -55.64 4.24
N SER A 568 -4.79 -56.61 4.82
CA SER A 568 -5.01 -57.92 4.17
C SER A 568 -6.34 -58.03 3.40
N GLN A 569 -7.42 -57.44 3.95
CA GLN A 569 -8.71 -57.30 3.26
C GLN A 569 -9.15 -55.83 3.18
N VAL A 570 -8.88 -55.08 4.24
CA VAL A 570 -9.05 -53.62 4.31
C VAL A 570 -7.71 -53.02 4.72
N GLU A 571 -7.34 -51.91 4.10
CA GLU A 571 -6.12 -51.13 4.38
C GLU A 571 -6.27 -50.38 5.72
N ASP A 572 -6.22 -51.10 6.84
CA ASP A 572 -6.47 -50.53 8.17
C ASP A 572 -5.20 -50.02 8.87
N GLN A 573 -4.05 -50.61 8.56
CA GLN A 573 -2.77 -50.24 9.19
C GLN A 573 -2.12 -49.06 8.47
N ARG A 574 -1.50 -48.16 9.24
CA ARG A 574 -0.75 -47.00 8.74
C ARG A 574 0.65 -46.97 9.31
N GLU A 575 1.64 -46.74 8.45
CA GLU A 575 3.03 -46.50 8.81
C GLU A 575 3.43 -45.10 8.32
N CYS A 576 4.06 -44.28 9.16
CA CYS A 576 4.58 -42.98 8.78
C CYS A 576 6.10 -43.07 8.57
N VAL A 577 6.57 -42.64 7.41
CA VAL A 577 7.97 -42.70 7.00
C VAL A 577 8.52 -41.31 6.86
N SER A 578 9.46 -40.95 7.73
CA SER A 578 10.08 -39.62 7.71
C SER A 578 10.98 -39.41 6.50
N ARG A 579 11.16 -38.17 6.05
CA ARG A 579 12.13 -37.87 4.97
C ARG A 579 13.54 -38.34 5.32
N GLN A 580 13.96 -38.21 6.58
CA GLN A 580 15.30 -38.60 7.03
C GLN A 580 15.49 -40.12 6.97
N GLU A 581 14.46 -40.89 7.31
CA GLU A 581 14.45 -42.35 7.19
C GLU A 581 14.43 -42.80 5.73
N TYR A 582 13.58 -42.20 4.90
CA TYR A 582 13.54 -42.47 3.47
C TYR A 582 14.91 -42.22 2.81
N ARG A 583 15.59 -41.11 3.12
CA ARG A 583 16.95 -40.83 2.61
C ARG A 583 18.00 -41.84 3.08
N LYS A 584 17.78 -42.54 4.20
CA LYS A 584 18.72 -43.54 4.75
C LYS A 584 18.56 -44.92 4.11
N TYR A 585 17.34 -45.32 3.75
CA TYR A 585 17.04 -46.68 3.28
C TYR A 585 16.48 -46.75 1.85
N GLY A 586 16.01 -45.64 1.26
CA GLY A 586 15.34 -45.59 -0.04
C GLY A 586 13.94 -46.20 -0.04
N GLY A 587 13.27 -46.23 1.12
CA GLY A 587 12.02 -46.95 1.35
C GLY A 587 11.77 -47.17 2.84
N ALA A 588 10.87 -48.10 3.17
CA ALA A 588 10.50 -48.42 4.57
C ALA A 588 10.32 -49.92 4.80
N LYS A 589 10.57 -50.36 6.05
CA LYS A 589 10.45 -51.76 6.46
C LYS A 589 9.22 -51.96 7.34
N LEU A 590 8.17 -52.56 6.77
CA LEU A 590 7.03 -53.05 7.54
C LEU A 590 7.47 -54.31 8.32
N ASN A 591 7.31 -54.31 9.65
CA ASN A 591 7.84 -55.33 10.54
C ASN A 591 6.75 -56.25 11.10
N ARG A 592 7.08 -57.54 11.30
CA ARG A 592 6.24 -58.53 12.01
C ARG A 592 4.82 -58.69 11.44
N LEU A 593 4.69 -58.82 10.13
CA LEU A 593 3.38 -59.03 9.50
C LEU A 593 2.88 -60.47 9.73
N ASN A 594 1.57 -60.61 9.80
CA ASN A 594 0.94 -61.92 9.81
C ASN A 594 1.04 -62.56 8.41
N PRO A 595 1.11 -63.90 8.29
CA PRO A 595 1.04 -64.55 6.99
C PRO A 595 -0.30 -64.30 6.29
N GLY A 596 -0.26 -63.98 5.00
CA GLY A 596 -1.43 -63.65 4.20
C GLY A 596 -1.11 -62.82 2.97
N ASN A 597 -2.13 -62.51 2.17
CA ASN A 597 -2.05 -61.54 1.08
C ASN A 597 -2.32 -60.13 1.64
N TYR A 598 -1.63 -59.13 1.10
CA TYR A 598 -1.71 -57.74 1.51
C TYR A 598 -1.75 -56.80 0.31
N THR A 599 -2.43 -55.67 0.48
CA THR A 599 -2.29 -54.48 -0.36
C THR A 599 -1.59 -53.37 0.42
N ALA A 600 -0.87 -52.51 -0.29
CA ALA A 600 -0.41 -51.23 0.24
C ALA A 600 -0.57 -50.11 -0.79
N ARG A 601 -0.77 -48.88 -0.30
CA ARG A 601 -0.64 -47.63 -1.05
C ARG A 601 0.27 -46.69 -0.29
N ILE A 602 0.89 -45.77 -1.01
CA ILE A 602 1.77 -44.74 -0.43
C ILE A 602 1.24 -43.38 -0.86
N GLN A 603 1.24 -42.41 0.06
CA GLN A 603 0.96 -41.00 -0.19
C GLN A 603 2.16 -40.20 0.29
N ALA A 604 2.64 -39.25 -0.52
CA ALA A 604 3.66 -38.31 -0.10
C ALA A 604 3.01 -37.03 0.42
N THR A 605 3.59 -36.43 1.45
CA THR A 605 3.10 -35.17 2.04
C THR A 605 4.15 -34.09 1.84
N SER A 606 3.80 -33.10 1.02
CA SER A 606 4.63 -31.95 0.65
C SER A 606 4.34 -30.73 1.53
N LEU A 607 4.97 -29.60 1.20
CA LEU A 607 4.78 -28.33 1.90
C LEU A 607 3.49 -27.59 1.45
N SER A 608 2.89 -28.00 0.33
CA SER A 608 1.57 -27.51 -0.13
C SER A 608 0.41 -28.33 0.41
N GLY A 609 0.59 -29.63 0.63
CA GLY A 609 -0.47 -30.54 1.06
C GLY A 609 -0.07 -32.00 0.92
N ASN A 610 -1.08 -32.87 0.80
CA ASN A 610 -0.90 -34.28 0.46
C ASN A 610 -0.99 -34.50 -1.05
N GLY A 611 -0.07 -35.27 -1.62
CA GLY A 611 -0.15 -35.74 -3.01
C GLY A 611 -1.16 -36.88 -3.17
N SER A 612 -1.24 -37.47 -4.36
CA SER A 612 -2.09 -38.62 -4.66
C SER A 612 -1.65 -39.89 -3.92
N TRP A 613 -2.60 -40.80 -3.67
CA TRP A 613 -2.29 -42.18 -3.32
C TRP A 613 -1.81 -42.95 -4.55
N THR A 614 -0.72 -43.70 -4.43
CA THR A 614 -0.28 -44.63 -5.48
C THR A 614 -1.32 -45.71 -5.77
N ASP A 615 -1.19 -46.33 -6.94
CA ASP A 615 -1.85 -47.60 -7.24
C ASP A 615 -1.56 -48.66 -6.15
N PRO A 616 -2.51 -49.58 -5.86
CA PRO A 616 -2.30 -50.61 -4.85
C PRO A 616 -1.23 -51.62 -5.28
N VAL A 617 -0.15 -51.74 -4.50
CA VAL A 617 0.83 -52.82 -4.66
C VAL A 617 0.38 -54.05 -3.87
N PHE A 618 0.44 -55.22 -4.52
CA PHE A 618 0.05 -56.51 -3.95
C PHE A 618 1.30 -57.30 -3.53
N PHE A 619 1.34 -57.78 -2.29
CA PHE A 619 2.40 -58.63 -1.77
C PHE A 619 1.84 -59.73 -0.86
N TYR A 620 2.64 -60.77 -0.59
CA TYR A 620 2.23 -61.87 0.27
C TYR A 620 3.33 -62.25 1.27
N VAL A 621 2.91 -62.60 2.49
CA VAL A 621 3.76 -63.07 3.57
C VAL A 621 3.53 -64.57 3.76
N GLN A 622 4.56 -65.38 3.51
CA GLN A 622 4.45 -66.83 3.60
C GLN A 622 4.37 -67.32 5.05
N ALA A 623 3.47 -68.27 5.33
CA ALA A 623 3.44 -68.96 6.61
C ALA A 623 4.63 -69.94 6.71
N LYS A 624 5.35 -69.95 7.83
CA LYS A 624 6.44 -70.91 8.08
C LYS A 624 5.86 -72.32 8.21
N ARG A 625 6.07 -73.15 7.18
CA ARG A 625 5.59 -74.54 7.13
C ARG A 625 6.52 -75.47 7.94
N TYR A 626 6.09 -75.86 9.14
CA TYR A 626 6.88 -76.72 10.06
C TYR A 626 6.84 -78.24 9.76
N GLU A 627 6.45 -78.64 8.54
CA GLU A 627 6.29 -80.04 8.11
C GLU A 627 7.56 -80.88 8.36
N ASN A 628 8.72 -80.33 8.02
CA ASN A 628 10.00 -81.05 8.06
C ASN A 628 10.47 -81.39 9.50
N PHE A 629 10.05 -80.61 10.51
CA PHE A 629 10.44 -80.85 11.90
C PHE A 629 9.62 -81.95 12.56
N ILE A 630 8.34 -82.08 12.22
CA ILE A 630 7.47 -83.15 12.76
C ILE A 630 7.94 -84.52 12.28
N HIS A 631 8.29 -84.67 11.00
CA HIS A 631 8.86 -85.92 10.49
C HIS A 631 10.18 -86.31 11.18
N LEU A 632 11.06 -85.35 11.47
CA LEU A 632 12.30 -85.61 12.21
C LEU A 632 12.03 -86.04 13.66
N ILE A 633 11.11 -85.36 14.36
CA ILE A 633 10.74 -85.65 15.76
C ILE A 633 10.06 -87.03 15.89
N ILE A 634 9.35 -87.51 14.86
CA ILE A 634 8.72 -88.84 14.87
C ILE A 634 9.68 -89.94 14.38
N ALA A 635 10.50 -89.67 13.36
CA ALA A 635 11.39 -90.68 12.78
C ALA A 635 12.58 -91.05 13.69
N LEU A 636 13.17 -90.08 14.41
CA LEU A 636 14.34 -90.34 15.27
C LEU A 636 14.03 -91.35 16.40
N PRO A 637 12.95 -91.17 17.21
CA PRO A 637 12.61 -92.13 18.27
C PRO A 637 12.27 -93.52 17.75
N VAL A 638 11.60 -93.62 16.60
CA VAL A 638 11.28 -94.92 15.97
C VAL A 638 12.54 -95.63 15.49
N ALA A 639 13.49 -94.91 14.87
CA ALA A 639 14.77 -95.48 14.47
C ALA A 639 15.59 -95.97 15.69
N VAL A 640 15.63 -95.19 16.78
CA VAL A 640 16.30 -95.58 18.04
C VAL A 640 15.64 -96.82 18.65
N LEU A 641 14.31 -96.90 18.69
CA LEU A 641 13.58 -98.09 19.17
C LEU A 641 13.90 -99.35 18.35
N LEU A 642 13.99 -99.23 17.02
CA LEU A 642 14.36 -100.36 16.15
C LEU A 642 15.81 -100.81 16.37
N ILE A 643 16.75 -99.88 16.58
CA ILE A 643 18.16 -100.20 16.88
C ILE A 643 18.28 -100.89 18.25
N VAL A 644 17.62 -100.37 19.29
CA VAL A 644 17.62 -100.97 20.63
C VAL A 644 16.94 -102.35 20.62
N GLY A 645 15.81 -102.49 19.93
CA GLY A 645 15.13 -103.78 19.74
C GLY A 645 16.03 -104.80 19.02
N GLY A 646 16.71 -104.38 17.94
CA GLY A 646 17.68 -105.21 17.23
C GLY A 646 18.86 -105.67 18.09
N LEU A 647 19.41 -104.78 18.94
CA LEU A 647 20.47 -105.11 19.89
C LEU A 647 20.01 -106.09 20.97
N VAL A 648 18.80 -105.94 21.49
CA VAL A 648 18.22 -106.88 22.47
C VAL A 648 18.00 -108.26 21.85
N ILE A 649 17.51 -108.34 20.60
CA ILE A 649 17.37 -109.60 19.86
C ILE A 649 18.75 -110.25 19.60
N MET A 650 19.74 -109.47 19.19
CA MET A 650 21.13 -109.94 19.02
C MET A 650 21.72 -110.50 20.32
N LEU A 651 21.56 -109.79 21.44
CA LEU A 651 22.01 -110.26 22.75
C LEU A 651 21.28 -111.53 23.20
N TYR A 652 19.97 -111.62 22.98
CA TYR A 652 19.19 -112.83 23.27
C TYR A 652 19.66 -114.04 22.44
N VAL A 653 19.89 -113.86 21.13
CA VAL A 653 20.44 -114.91 20.26
C VAL A 653 21.86 -115.29 20.67
N PHE A 654 22.71 -114.33 21.01
CA PHE A 654 24.09 -114.59 21.44
C PHE A 654 24.13 -115.32 22.79
N HIS A 655 23.29 -114.93 23.76
CA HIS A 655 23.16 -115.60 25.06
C HIS A 655 22.64 -117.04 24.89
N ARG A 656 21.60 -117.24 24.07
CA ARG A 656 21.06 -118.58 23.76
C ARG A 656 22.08 -119.46 23.01
N LYS A 657 22.92 -118.88 22.15
CA LYS A 657 24.01 -119.58 21.45
C LYS A 657 25.19 -119.92 22.38
N ARG A 658 25.42 -119.14 23.45
CA ARG A 658 26.49 -119.37 24.44
C ARG A 658 26.10 -120.39 25.53
N ASN A 659 24.81 -120.55 25.83
CA ASN A 659 24.34 -121.46 26.89
C ASN A 659 24.17 -122.94 26.46
N ASN A 660 24.32 -123.28 25.18
CA ASN A 660 24.08 -124.64 24.66
C ASN A 660 25.35 -125.49 24.47
N SER A 661 26.48 -125.12 25.08
CA SER A 661 27.76 -125.80 24.89
C SER A 661 28.63 -125.94 26.15
N ARG A 662 28.07 -126.62 27.18
CA ARG A 662 28.82 -127.48 28.14
C ARG A 662 27.84 -128.24 29.04
N LEU A 663 27.87 -129.58 29.00
CA LEU A 663 27.04 -130.48 29.79
C LEU A 663 27.92 -131.42 30.63
N GLY A 664 27.58 -131.58 31.92
CA GLY A 664 28.09 -132.62 32.82
C GLY A 664 29.45 -132.36 33.49
N ASN A 665 29.76 -132.91 34.68
CA ASN A 665 28.97 -133.77 35.58
C ASN A 665 29.55 -133.79 37.03
N GLY A 666 28.70 -134.09 38.02
CA GLY A 666 29.08 -134.51 39.39
C GLY A 666 29.28 -133.39 40.42
N VAL A 667 29.03 -133.57 41.73
CA VAL A 667 28.70 -134.77 42.53
C VAL A 667 27.73 -134.42 43.68
N LEU A 668 26.92 -135.37 44.13
CA LEU A 668 26.02 -135.29 45.29
C LEU A 668 26.74 -135.54 46.63
N TYR A 669 26.37 -134.79 47.68
CA TYR A 669 26.31 -135.32 49.06
C TYR A 669 25.16 -134.63 49.83
N ALA A 670 24.51 -135.38 50.72
CA ALA A 670 23.43 -134.90 51.57
C ALA A 670 23.64 -135.39 53.00
N SER A 671 23.42 -134.53 54.00
CA SER A 671 23.19 -134.97 55.38
C SER A 671 22.58 -133.89 56.29
N VAL A 672 21.32 -134.12 56.67
CA VAL A 672 20.75 -134.00 58.03
C VAL A 672 20.59 -132.60 58.68
N ASN A 673 19.34 -132.35 59.09
CA ASN A 673 18.85 -131.30 59.99
C ASN A 673 18.94 -131.76 61.46
N PRO A 674 19.20 -130.85 62.43
CA PRO A 674 18.33 -130.83 63.62
C PRO A 674 17.94 -129.43 64.13
N GLU A 675 16.62 -129.23 64.22
CA GLU A 675 15.84 -128.67 65.34
C GLU A 675 16.48 -127.74 66.40
N TYR A 676 15.92 -126.53 66.50
CA TYR A 676 15.50 -125.74 67.70
C TYR A 676 16.45 -125.38 68.88
N PHE A 677 16.19 -124.18 69.43
CA PHE A 677 16.11 -123.69 70.83
C PHE A 677 16.33 -122.15 70.77
N SER A 678 15.32 -121.28 70.72
CA SER A 678 14.35 -120.81 71.74
C SER A 678 14.91 -119.85 72.81
N ALA A 679 14.11 -118.82 73.15
CA ALA A 679 14.30 -117.80 74.20
C ALA A 679 15.50 -116.84 73.98
N ALA A 680 15.36 -115.51 73.93
CA ALA A 680 14.63 -114.54 74.78
C ALA A 680 15.44 -114.10 76.01
N ASP A 681 15.82 -112.82 76.01
CA ASP A 681 15.61 -111.81 77.07
C ASP A 681 15.57 -110.41 76.40
#